data_AF-A0AB38C037-F1
#
_entry.id   AF-A0AB38C037-F1
#
_cell.length_a   1.000
_cell.length_b   1.000
_cell.length_c   1.000
_cell.angle_alpha   90.00
_cell.angle_beta   90.00
_cell.angle_gamma   90.00
#
_symmetry.space_group_name_H-M   'P 1'
#
loop_
_entity.id
_entity.type
_entity.pdbx_description
1 polymer ?
#
loop_
_entity_poly.entity_id
_entity_poly.type
_entity_poly.pdbx_seq_one_letter_code
_entity_poly.pdbx_strand_id
1 'polypeptide(L)'
;MTIIKSKAYLPHYPLQAIDDELAYKLLMTPTRFDRLRGNTLQLFDCHCHCLGEHLSLSNLESEKLTWLIESFLGSLHVGDLTQLADEVVRIRSITAAEMISGLIDQVPGLQPVTWSRARLPHFDQVWQESKHKLDPETVSFWGGWTVKGKKGKPVYLKLTAMYHSHGPEFTKSFHEAIRRDSMKRAKVSSAMVNKLAMYIAEHSFRFPPAAFQSPEILEEFFKDFFWHYQETEYERNEDTGLNARTFRTMRHLIIRCFLKTDIWSGEEDSIPLPPGISRRGSELNIKKNKFGIEIKDKLLTEVPLYVTDIQAIDLLYGHIASDLLCVKRWGLAEALKIRKAQKLRIRYAQDGMILEHVARNPKNDFDFENLAFENICRTFEEERMCTTVDARIRYGFRLPSLALKLGLPTTYSMLPFQCLLTLYHPELTTTFMDDLVIWDGPKRVSFLKTDDGYELIGFKDRRGSKSSEQKILLHPKAAALVRMVEQITEPLRQYLKKQGDPTWQKLFLTCGHSFNYPITADSNILNRTAVEKNAEKRNFFIERLTPHTAKRGEDLVEFIKKLSISRVRAQAAVADYIQNHNLTRLARKLGHAYLSQDLLDSYLPTAIFDFFATRYVRIFQKGIICEAMKDSKYLLRASKFKRFEQLHKFLSRYTLKEVPDNLKTREENLLVNGEVVEVGIAVSSESMTALMSIRKAITLSKTPLAVRGLAKYWAGVCDTVEKYILKSRDKILHAHLECALKNCNPKAYENMIHAVS
;
A
#
# COMPACT_ATOMS: atom_id res chain seq x y z
N MET A 1 -31.11 -16.82 15.07
CA MET A 1 -31.19 -15.41 14.63
C MET A 1 -30.14 -14.65 15.41
N THR A 2 -29.17 -13.98 14.79
CA THR A 2 -28.10 -13.29 15.56
C THR A 2 -28.31 -11.77 15.57
N ILE A 3 -28.54 -11.19 16.76
CA ILE A 3 -28.79 -9.76 16.98
C ILE A 3 -27.50 -8.98 16.72
N ILE A 4 -26.45 -9.17 17.53
CA ILE A 4 -25.16 -8.51 17.36
C ILE A 4 -24.28 -9.31 16.40
N LYS A 5 -24.13 -8.77 15.19
CA LYS A 5 -23.39 -9.42 14.09
C LYS A 5 -21.88 -9.26 14.18
N SER A 6 -21.39 -8.28 14.95
CA SER A 6 -19.96 -8.06 15.17
C SER A 6 -19.70 -7.23 16.41
N LYS A 7 -18.62 -7.56 17.12
CA LYS A 7 -18.14 -6.74 18.25
C LYS A 7 -17.46 -5.45 17.82
N ALA A 8 -17.12 -5.30 16.54
CA ALA A 8 -16.30 -4.19 16.06
C ALA A 8 -16.97 -2.81 16.17
N TYR A 9 -18.32 -2.77 16.18
CA TYR A 9 -19.08 -1.52 16.27
C TYR A 9 -19.68 -1.29 17.66
N LEU A 10 -19.76 -2.32 18.51
CA LEU A 10 -20.39 -2.24 19.82
C LEU A 10 -19.86 -1.08 20.67
N PRO A 11 -18.54 -0.80 20.74
CA PRO A 11 -18.02 0.34 21.52
C PRO A 11 -18.54 1.72 21.11
N HIS A 12 -19.30 1.84 20.01
CA HIS A 12 -19.91 3.09 19.55
C HIS A 12 -21.41 3.18 19.85
N TYR A 13 -21.97 2.21 20.57
CA TYR A 13 -23.36 2.20 20.99
C TYR A 13 -23.43 2.61 22.48
N PRO A 14 -24.01 3.78 22.81
CA PRO A 14 -24.28 4.12 24.19
C PRO A 14 -25.33 3.17 24.77
N LEU A 15 -25.41 3.10 26.10
CA LEU A 15 -26.46 2.34 26.77
C LEU A 15 -27.83 2.88 26.37
N GLN A 16 -28.79 1.98 26.18
CA GLN A 16 -30.12 2.29 25.67
C GLN A 16 -31.23 1.95 26.67
N ALA A 17 -31.03 0.87 27.42
CA ALA A 17 -32.00 0.34 28.37
C ALA A 17 -31.59 0.59 29.81
N ILE A 18 -30.29 0.67 30.09
CA ILE A 18 -29.77 0.80 31.45
C ILE A 18 -29.28 2.24 31.67
N ASP A 19 -29.80 2.91 32.69
CA ASP A 19 -29.38 4.26 33.03
C ASP A 19 -27.95 4.33 33.62
N ASP A 20 -27.39 5.53 33.67
CA ASP A 20 -25.99 5.73 34.08
C ASP A 20 -25.74 5.35 35.54
N GLU A 21 -26.73 5.54 36.43
CA GLU A 21 -26.58 5.24 37.86
C GLU A 21 -26.53 3.73 38.11
N LEU A 22 -27.46 2.98 37.50
CA LEU A 22 -27.47 1.52 37.56
C LEU A 22 -26.24 0.93 36.85
N ALA A 23 -25.89 1.46 35.68
CA ALA A 23 -24.67 1.06 34.96
C ALA A 23 -23.43 1.21 35.84
N TYR A 24 -23.29 2.34 36.55
CA TYR A 24 -22.19 2.58 37.46
C TYR A 24 -22.15 1.53 38.59
N LYS A 25 -23.28 1.26 39.25
CA LYS A 25 -23.37 0.23 40.30
C LYS A 25 -22.97 -1.16 39.78
N LEU A 26 -23.50 -1.55 38.63
CA LEU A 26 -23.18 -2.83 37.99
C LEU A 26 -21.68 -2.94 37.66
N LEU A 27 -21.05 -1.87 37.21
CA LEU A 27 -19.62 -1.84 36.91
C LEU A 27 -18.73 -1.81 38.16
N MET A 28 -19.23 -1.31 39.29
CA MET A 28 -18.49 -1.28 40.55
C MET A 28 -18.54 -2.61 41.31
N THR A 29 -19.51 -3.47 41.02
CA THR A 29 -19.61 -4.81 41.60
C THR A 29 -18.33 -5.64 41.35
N PRO A 30 -17.69 -6.19 42.41
CA PRO A 30 -16.54 -7.08 42.25
C PRO A 30 -16.93 -8.34 41.47
N THR A 31 -16.13 -8.69 40.45
CA THR A 31 -16.37 -9.91 39.66
C THR A 31 -15.10 -10.72 39.53
N ARG A 32 -15.20 -12.03 39.25
CA ARG A 32 -14.01 -12.86 39.00
C ARG A 32 -13.24 -12.44 37.75
N PHE A 33 -13.89 -11.72 36.83
CA PHE A 33 -13.36 -11.38 35.51
C PHE A 33 -13.55 -9.89 35.16
N ASP A 34 -12.96 -9.01 35.98
CA ASP A 34 -13.19 -7.55 35.90
C ASP A 34 -12.95 -6.91 34.54
N ARG A 35 -12.02 -7.43 33.74
CA ARG A 35 -11.68 -6.92 32.40
C ARG A 35 -12.83 -7.00 31.39
N LEU A 36 -13.90 -7.73 31.71
CA LEU A 36 -15.02 -7.99 30.80
C LEU A 36 -16.33 -7.33 31.23
N ARG A 37 -16.37 -6.63 32.37
CA ARG A 37 -17.59 -6.00 32.92
C ARG A 37 -18.25 -5.05 31.92
N GLY A 38 -17.49 -4.12 31.35
CA GLY A 38 -18.04 -3.15 30.37
C GLY A 38 -18.66 -3.81 29.14
N ASN A 39 -17.99 -4.81 28.56
CA ASN A 39 -18.53 -5.53 27.42
C ASN A 39 -19.73 -6.42 27.79
N THR A 40 -19.83 -6.86 29.04
CA THR A 40 -20.94 -7.70 29.53
C THR A 40 -22.16 -6.83 29.78
N LEU A 41 -21.97 -5.67 30.44
CA LEU A 41 -23.00 -4.65 30.61
C LEU A 41 -23.61 -4.25 29.26
N GLN A 42 -22.78 -3.99 28.25
CA GLN A 42 -23.28 -3.57 26.94
C GLN A 42 -24.10 -4.65 26.22
N LEU A 43 -23.75 -5.93 26.40
CA LEU A 43 -24.59 -7.02 25.87
C LEU A 43 -25.90 -7.14 26.64
N PHE A 44 -25.86 -6.96 27.96
CA PHE A 44 -27.05 -7.00 28.80
C PHE A 44 -28.00 -5.85 28.49
N ASP A 45 -27.47 -4.64 28.31
CA ASP A 45 -28.20 -3.46 27.84
C ASP A 45 -28.88 -3.72 26.49
N CYS A 46 -28.15 -4.29 25.52
CA CYS A 46 -28.73 -4.68 24.24
C CYS A 46 -29.88 -5.68 24.40
N HIS A 47 -29.73 -6.68 25.26
CA HIS A 47 -30.78 -7.65 25.54
C HIS A 47 -32.02 -7.00 26.15
N CYS A 48 -31.86 -6.17 27.19
CA CYS A 48 -32.97 -5.43 27.81
C CYS A 48 -33.67 -4.52 26.80
N HIS A 49 -32.91 -3.76 26.01
CA HIS A 49 -33.47 -2.86 25.00
C HIS A 49 -34.26 -3.63 23.94
N CYS A 50 -33.74 -4.77 23.44
CA CYS A 50 -34.44 -5.61 22.48
C CYS A 50 -35.76 -6.19 23.02
N LEU A 51 -35.89 -6.35 24.34
CA LEU A 51 -37.12 -6.81 25.00
C LEU A 51 -38.06 -5.65 25.40
N GLY A 52 -37.69 -4.40 25.11
CA GLY A 52 -38.46 -3.21 25.49
C GLY A 52 -38.36 -2.85 26.97
N GLU A 53 -37.33 -3.34 27.67
CA GLU A 53 -37.20 -3.19 29.11
C GLU A 53 -36.15 -2.13 29.46
N HIS A 54 -36.57 -1.07 30.16
CA HIS A 54 -35.70 -0.01 30.67
C HIS A 54 -35.51 -0.15 32.18
N LEU A 55 -34.26 -0.07 32.63
CA LEU A 55 -33.83 -0.32 34.00
C LEU A 55 -33.15 0.92 34.59
N SER A 56 -33.63 1.33 35.76
CA SER A 56 -33.09 2.37 36.64
C SER A 56 -33.16 1.89 38.08
N LEU A 57 -32.33 2.43 38.99
CA LEU A 57 -32.42 2.07 40.42
C LEU A 57 -33.82 2.31 41.02
N SER A 58 -34.60 3.23 40.44
CA SER A 58 -35.97 3.55 40.86
C SER A 58 -37.04 2.55 40.39
N ASN A 59 -36.75 1.68 39.42
CA ASN A 59 -37.73 0.77 38.82
C ASN A 59 -37.32 -0.72 38.86
N LEU A 60 -36.31 -1.06 39.67
CA LEU A 60 -35.85 -2.44 39.83
C LEU A 60 -36.83 -3.27 40.67
N GLU A 61 -37.39 -4.29 40.04
CA GLU A 61 -38.18 -5.33 40.69
C GLU A 61 -37.43 -6.67 40.64
N SER A 62 -37.45 -7.42 41.74
CA SER A 62 -36.68 -8.66 41.90
C SER A 62 -37.05 -9.75 40.89
N GLU A 63 -38.34 -9.98 40.66
CA GLU A 63 -38.84 -10.96 39.69
C GLU A 63 -38.43 -10.59 38.27
N LYS A 64 -38.61 -9.32 37.89
CA LYS A 64 -38.25 -8.79 36.57
C LYS A 64 -36.75 -8.93 36.31
N LEU A 65 -35.91 -8.55 37.28
CA LEU A 65 -34.46 -8.61 37.14
C LEU A 65 -33.96 -10.05 37.04
N THR A 66 -34.58 -10.97 37.80
CA THR A 66 -34.31 -12.41 37.72
C THR A 66 -34.68 -12.98 36.36
N TRP A 67 -35.86 -12.64 35.83
CA TRP A 67 -36.26 -13.04 34.48
C TRP A 67 -35.29 -12.50 33.41
N LEU A 68 -34.94 -11.22 33.46
CA LEU A 68 -34.04 -10.58 32.49
C LEU A 68 -32.65 -11.21 32.47
N ILE A 69 -32.06 -11.48 33.64
CA ILE A 69 -30.74 -12.12 33.68
C ILE A 69 -30.81 -13.57 33.20
N GLU A 70 -31.83 -14.34 33.56
CA GLU A 70 -31.97 -15.73 33.09
C GLU A 70 -32.19 -15.81 31.58
N SER A 71 -33.02 -14.92 31.04
CA SER A 71 -33.24 -14.76 29.61
C SER A 71 -31.96 -14.33 28.88
N PHE A 72 -31.19 -13.39 29.46
CA PHE A 72 -29.91 -12.96 28.93
C PHE A 72 -28.91 -14.12 28.85
N LEU A 73 -28.80 -14.91 29.93
CA LEU A 73 -27.93 -16.08 29.99
C LEU A 73 -28.28 -17.11 28.91
N GLY A 74 -29.57 -17.36 28.67
CA GLY A 74 -30.05 -18.22 27.58
C GLY A 74 -29.71 -17.66 26.20
N SER A 75 -29.95 -16.35 25.99
CA SER A 75 -29.67 -15.68 24.71
C SER A 75 -28.18 -15.72 24.32
N LEU A 76 -27.29 -15.67 25.31
CA LEU A 76 -25.84 -15.82 25.14
C LEU A 76 -25.44 -17.28 24.83
N HIS A 77 -26.05 -18.24 25.53
CA HIS A 77 -25.74 -19.66 25.37
C HIS A 77 -26.19 -20.20 24.01
N VAL A 78 -27.43 -19.88 23.60
CA VAL A 78 -27.96 -20.23 22.27
C VAL A 78 -27.22 -19.50 21.14
N GLY A 79 -26.59 -18.36 21.44
CA GLY A 79 -25.85 -17.56 20.46
C GLY A 79 -26.73 -16.65 19.60
N ASP A 80 -28.00 -16.47 19.99
CA ASP A 80 -28.91 -15.54 19.32
C ASP A 80 -28.58 -14.07 19.62
N LEU A 81 -28.08 -13.76 20.82
CA LEU A 81 -27.64 -12.39 21.11
C LEU A 81 -26.35 -12.05 20.36
N THR A 82 -25.34 -12.92 20.46
CA THR A 82 -24.08 -12.81 19.72
C THR A 82 -23.36 -14.15 19.68
N GLN A 83 -22.69 -14.47 18.57
CA GLN A 83 -21.92 -15.71 18.46
C GLN A 83 -20.55 -15.57 19.13
N LEU A 84 -20.28 -16.43 20.10
CA LEU A 84 -19.10 -16.41 20.95
C LEU A 84 -18.54 -17.82 21.12
N ALA A 85 -17.23 -17.94 21.40
CA ALA A 85 -16.66 -19.21 21.84
C ALA A 85 -17.19 -19.57 23.24
N ASP A 86 -17.42 -20.85 23.50
CA ASP A 86 -18.01 -21.37 24.74
C ASP A 86 -17.35 -20.85 26.01
N GLU A 87 -16.02 -20.73 26.00
CA GLU A 87 -15.27 -20.18 27.13
C GLU A 87 -15.65 -18.71 27.41
N VAL A 88 -15.82 -17.91 26.34
CA VAL A 88 -16.22 -16.50 26.44
C VAL A 88 -17.68 -16.37 26.88
N VAL A 89 -18.57 -17.26 26.42
CA VAL A 89 -19.96 -17.35 26.89
C VAL A 89 -19.96 -17.59 28.39
N ARG A 90 -19.28 -18.67 28.85
CA ARG A 90 -19.19 -19.02 30.27
C ARG A 90 -18.72 -17.85 31.13
N ILE A 91 -17.61 -17.22 30.73
CA ILE A 91 -17.02 -16.12 31.49
C ILE A 91 -18.01 -14.95 31.60
N ARG A 92 -18.62 -14.53 30.48
CA ARG A 92 -19.59 -13.42 30.48
C ARG A 92 -20.85 -13.74 31.28
N SER A 93 -21.32 -14.98 31.21
CA SER A 93 -22.47 -15.44 31.97
C SER A 93 -22.22 -15.37 33.48
N ILE A 94 -21.03 -15.82 33.94
CA ILE A 94 -20.62 -15.69 35.34
C ILE A 94 -20.53 -14.21 35.73
N THR A 95 -19.87 -13.39 34.92
CA THR A 95 -19.73 -11.95 35.18
C THR A 95 -21.08 -11.26 35.30
N ALA A 96 -22.04 -11.55 34.41
CA ALA A 96 -23.37 -10.95 34.46
C ALA A 96 -24.15 -11.37 35.71
N ALA A 97 -24.11 -12.65 36.06
CA ALA A 97 -24.75 -13.17 37.27
C ALA A 97 -24.18 -12.53 38.55
N GLU A 98 -22.85 -12.34 38.61
CA GLU A 98 -22.17 -11.65 39.70
C GLU A 98 -22.56 -10.16 39.76
N MET A 99 -22.61 -9.47 38.62
CA MET A 99 -23.03 -8.06 38.54
C MET A 99 -24.45 -7.86 39.07
N ILE A 100 -25.40 -8.73 38.71
CA ILE A 100 -26.78 -8.68 39.21
C ILE A 100 -26.86 -9.04 40.70
N SER A 101 -26.11 -10.04 41.14
CA SER A 101 -26.07 -10.43 42.57
C SER A 101 -25.49 -9.33 43.46
N GLY A 102 -24.66 -8.43 42.92
CA GLY A 102 -24.19 -7.24 43.63
C GLY A 102 -25.28 -6.21 43.97
N LEU A 103 -26.50 -6.38 43.46
CA LEU A 103 -27.63 -5.49 43.71
C LEU A 103 -28.57 -5.97 44.81
N ILE A 104 -28.29 -7.10 45.48
CA ILE A 104 -29.20 -7.69 46.49
C ILE A 104 -29.55 -6.70 47.61
N ASP A 105 -28.57 -5.95 48.10
CA ASP A 105 -28.80 -4.96 49.17
C ASP A 105 -29.63 -3.74 48.70
N GLN A 106 -29.80 -3.57 47.40
CA GLN A 106 -30.48 -2.44 46.77
C GLN A 106 -31.86 -2.80 46.22
N VAL A 107 -32.16 -4.08 46.02
CA VAL A 107 -33.41 -4.56 45.41
C VAL A 107 -34.11 -5.54 46.36
N PRO A 108 -35.19 -5.12 47.06
CA PRO A 108 -35.91 -5.98 47.98
C PRO A 108 -36.38 -7.29 47.34
N GLY A 109 -36.08 -8.42 47.99
CA GLY A 109 -36.48 -9.75 47.54
C GLY A 109 -35.62 -10.37 46.44
N LEU A 110 -34.62 -9.65 45.91
CA LEU A 110 -33.69 -10.20 44.91
C LEU A 110 -32.84 -11.32 45.54
N GLN A 111 -32.81 -12.48 44.89
CA GLN A 111 -31.97 -13.61 45.30
C GLN A 111 -30.66 -13.63 44.50
N PRO A 112 -29.55 -14.17 45.06
CA PRO A 112 -28.31 -14.36 44.32
C PRO A 112 -28.50 -15.20 43.07
N VAL A 113 -28.08 -14.66 41.93
CA VAL A 113 -28.15 -15.34 40.63
C VAL A 113 -26.89 -16.17 40.47
N THR A 114 -27.02 -17.49 40.37
CA THR A 114 -25.90 -18.40 40.17
C THR A 114 -25.93 -19.02 38.78
N TRP A 115 -24.85 -18.77 38.02
CA TRP A 115 -24.59 -19.49 36.77
C TRP A 115 -24.08 -20.90 37.07
N SER A 116 -24.70 -21.91 36.45
CA SER A 116 -24.18 -23.27 36.44
C SER A 116 -24.53 -23.97 35.12
N ARG A 117 -23.66 -24.89 34.68
CA ARG A 117 -23.88 -25.67 33.45
C ARG A 117 -25.16 -26.52 33.52
N ALA A 118 -25.55 -26.99 34.71
CA ALA A 118 -26.77 -27.78 34.90
C ALA A 118 -28.05 -26.96 34.67
N ARG A 119 -28.00 -25.63 34.83
CA ARG A 119 -29.16 -24.74 34.61
C ARG A 119 -29.28 -24.20 33.18
N LEU A 120 -28.37 -24.55 32.27
CA LEU A 120 -28.43 -24.07 30.88
C LEU A 120 -29.76 -24.40 30.18
N PRO A 121 -30.34 -25.62 30.31
CA PRO A 121 -31.63 -25.90 29.69
C PRO A 121 -32.76 -24.97 30.18
N HIS A 122 -32.74 -24.59 31.46
CA HIS A 122 -33.67 -23.61 32.03
C HIS A 122 -33.48 -22.23 31.41
N PHE A 123 -32.24 -21.72 31.37
CA PHE A 123 -31.96 -20.42 30.77
C PHE A 123 -32.34 -20.37 29.29
N ASP A 124 -32.07 -21.44 28.54
CA ASP A 124 -32.44 -21.56 27.13
C ASP A 124 -33.97 -21.52 26.95
N GLN A 125 -34.72 -22.20 27.83
CA GLN A 125 -36.18 -22.16 27.84
C GLN A 125 -36.72 -20.76 28.12
N VAL A 126 -36.23 -20.09 29.18
CA VAL A 126 -36.61 -18.71 29.51
C VAL A 126 -36.35 -17.78 28.33
N TRP A 127 -35.22 -17.96 27.62
CA TRP A 127 -34.95 -17.19 26.41
C TRP A 127 -35.95 -17.50 25.27
N GLN A 128 -36.26 -18.77 24.99
CA GLN A 128 -37.24 -19.11 23.95
C GLN A 128 -38.60 -18.49 24.22
N GLU A 129 -39.06 -18.55 25.47
CA GLU A 129 -40.32 -17.93 25.90
C GLU A 129 -40.25 -16.41 25.78
N SER A 130 -39.09 -15.78 25.95
CA SER A 130 -38.94 -14.32 25.85
C SER A 130 -38.92 -13.78 24.40
N LYS A 131 -38.67 -14.62 23.40
CA LYS A 131 -38.45 -14.17 22.02
C LYS A 131 -39.61 -13.40 21.40
N HIS A 132 -40.84 -13.68 21.82
CA HIS A 132 -42.02 -12.99 21.29
C HIS A 132 -42.04 -11.49 21.63
N LYS A 133 -41.29 -11.07 22.66
CA LYS A 133 -41.16 -9.65 23.05
C LYS A 133 -40.13 -8.87 22.23
N LEU A 134 -39.41 -9.54 21.31
CA LEU A 134 -38.36 -8.86 20.54
C LEU A 134 -38.94 -7.82 19.60
N ASP A 135 -38.53 -6.57 19.78
CA ASP A 135 -38.87 -5.50 18.85
C ASP A 135 -37.99 -5.57 17.58
N PRO A 136 -38.57 -5.78 16.38
CA PRO A 136 -37.80 -5.91 15.14
C PRO A 136 -36.97 -4.67 14.81
N GLU A 137 -37.44 -3.46 15.15
CA GLU A 137 -36.71 -2.22 14.87
C GLU A 137 -35.46 -2.09 15.74
N THR A 138 -35.59 -2.38 17.03
CA THR A 138 -34.49 -2.38 17.99
C THR A 138 -33.48 -3.48 17.70
N VAL A 139 -33.93 -4.67 17.30
CA VAL A 139 -33.05 -5.73 16.81
C VAL A 139 -32.28 -5.28 15.57
N SER A 140 -32.93 -4.55 14.65
CA SER A 140 -32.27 -3.98 13.46
C SER A 140 -31.21 -2.93 13.85
N PHE A 141 -31.52 -2.04 14.80
CA PHE A 141 -30.59 -1.05 15.34
C PHE A 141 -29.31 -1.69 15.92
N TRP A 142 -29.46 -2.71 16.77
CA TRP A 142 -28.34 -3.44 17.36
C TRP A 142 -27.59 -4.33 16.37
N GLY A 143 -28.20 -4.65 15.23
CA GLY A 143 -27.56 -5.36 14.10
C GLY A 143 -26.41 -4.61 13.44
N GLY A 144 -26.30 -3.30 13.69
CA GLY A 144 -25.20 -2.47 13.21
C GLY A 144 -25.35 -2.04 11.74
N TRP A 145 -24.83 -0.86 11.44
CA TRP A 145 -24.93 -0.22 10.12
C TRP A 145 -23.82 -0.70 9.17
N THR A 146 -23.91 -1.97 8.75
CA THR A 146 -22.86 -2.61 7.93
C THR A 146 -22.94 -2.20 6.46
N VAL A 147 -21.80 -1.95 5.83
CA VAL A 147 -21.67 -1.74 4.39
C VAL A 147 -20.46 -2.52 3.85
N LYS A 148 -20.50 -2.91 2.57
CA LYS A 148 -19.44 -3.72 1.92
C LYS A 148 -19.17 -3.23 0.50
N GLY A 149 -17.90 -3.09 0.17
CA GLY A 149 -17.44 -2.82 -1.20
C GLY A 149 -17.30 -4.10 -2.03
N LYS A 150 -16.98 -3.98 -3.31
CA LYS A 150 -16.64 -5.11 -4.19
C LYS A 150 -15.44 -5.90 -3.67
N LYS A 151 -14.48 -5.22 -3.05
CA LYS A 151 -13.29 -5.81 -2.44
C LYS A 151 -13.27 -5.52 -0.93
N GLY A 152 -12.64 -6.40 -0.17
CA GLY A 152 -12.38 -6.22 1.26
C GLY A 152 -13.50 -6.72 2.19
N LYS A 153 -13.27 -6.54 3.50
CA LYS A 153 -14.18 -6.97 4.56
C LYS A 153 -15.33 -5.96 4.71
N PRO A 154 -16.51 -6.40 5.18
CA PRO A 154 -17.56 -5.48 5.62
C PRO A 154 -17.02 -4.49 6.66
N VAL A 155 -17.51 -3.26 6.60
CA VAL A 155 -17.19 -2.20 7.57
C VAL A 155 -18.49 -1.66 8.16
N TYR A 156 -18.41 -1.13 9.38
CA TYR A 156 -19.57 -0.60 10.11
C TYR A 156 -19.53 0.92 10.12
N LEU A 157 -20.65 1.55 9.81
CA LEU A 157 -20.85 2.98 9.92
C LEU A 157 -21.28 3.33 11.36
N LYS A 158 -20.79 4.47 11.85
CA LYS A 158 -21.08 4.98 13.20
C LYS A 158 -22.31 5.88 13.13
N LEU A 159 -23.50 5.29 12.95
CA LEU A 159 -24.74 6.04 12.74
C LEU A 159 -25.61 6.16 14.00
N THR A 160 -25.15 5.67 15.15
CA THR A 160 -25.95 5.68 16.39
C THR A 160 -26.31 7.09 16.86
N ALA A 161 -25.38 8.04 16.79
CA ALA A 161 -25.67 9.43 17.13
C ALA A 161 -26.72 10.05 16.18
N MET A 162 -26.65 9.74 14.88
CA MET A 162 -27.62 10.17 13.88
C MET A 162 -28.99 9.53 14.10
N TYR A 163 -29.03 8.26 14.48
CA TYR A 163 -30.28 7.56 14.83
C TYR A 163 -31.03 8.29 15.93
N HIS A 164 -30.32 8.71 16.98
CA HIS A 164 -30.90 9.45 18.10
C HIS A 164 -31.32 10.87 17.74
N SER A 165 -30.53 11.56 16.92
CA SER A 165 -30.79 12.98 16.63
C SER A 165 -31.70 13.24 15.43
N HIS A 166 -31.81 12.31 14.48
CA HIS A 166 -32.57 12.44 13.23
C HIS A 166 -33.63 11.35 13.04
N GLY A 167 -33.67 10.35 13.93
CA GLY A 167 -34.65 9.28 13.91
C GLY A 167 -34.30 8.10 12.98
N PRO A 168 -35.09 7.01 13.10
CA PRO A 168 -34.86 5.76 12.38
C PRO A 168 -34.96 5.90 10.86
N GLU A 169 -35.97 6.60 10.35
CA GLU A 169 -36.28 6.71 8.92
C GLU A 169 -35.14 7.41 8.17
N PHE A 170 -34.71 8.58 8.69
CA PHE A 170 -33.61 9.35 8.11
C PHE A 170 -32.31 8.54 8.10
N THR A 171 -32.00 7.87 9.21
CA THR A 171 -30.78 7.08 9.36
C THR A 171 -30.76 5.86 8.44
N LYS A 172 -31.90 5.15 8.31
CA LYS A 172 -32.06 4.02 7.38
C LYS A 172 -31.90 4.48 5.93
N SER A 173 -32.48 5.62 5.55
CA SER A 173 -32.33 6.21 4.22
C SER A 173 -30.86 6.56 3.93
N PHE A 174 -30.18 7.22 4.88
CA PHE A 174 -28.76 7.54 4.80
C PHE A 174 -27.88 6.30 4.62
N HIS A 175 -28.11 5.27 5.45
CA HIS A 175 -27.39 4.00 5.39
C HIS A 175 -27.56 3.30 4.05
N GLU A 176 -28.79 3.20 3.54
CA GLU A 176 -29.09 2.50 2.29
C GLU A 176 -28.48 3.22 1.08
N ALA A 177 -28.48 4.56 1.07
CA ALA A 177 -27.79 5.36 0.05
C ALA A 177 -26.29 5.01 -0.02
N ILE A 178 -25.61 5.03 1.13
CA ILE A 178 -24.19 4.68 1.23
C ILE A 178 -23.94 3.22 0.87
N ARG A 179 -24.83 2.31 1.28
CA ARG A 179 -24.73 0.87 0.97
C ARG A 179 -24.80 0.64 -0.54
N ARG A 180 -25.76 1.26 -1.24
CA ARG A 180 -25.91 1.16 -2.71
C ARG A 180 -24.68 1.67 -3.45
N ASP A 181 -24.12 2.80 -3.01
CA ASP A 181 -22.87 3.29 -3.60
C ASP A 181 -21.69 2.37 -3.30
N SER A 182 -21.58 1.90 -2.06
CA SER A 182 -20.49 1.02 -1.61
C SER A 182 -20.36 -0.22 -2.49
N MET A 183 -21.47 -0.85 -2.87
CA MET A 183 -21.48 -2.02 -3.77
C MET A 183 -20.87 -1.75 -5.15
N LYS A 184 -20.85 -0.50 -5.60
CA LYS A 184 -20.26 -0.09 -6.89
C LYS A 184 -18.75 0.17 -6.78
N ARG A 185 -18.21 0.28 -5.56
CA ARG A 185 -16.83 0.70 -5.27
C ARG A 185 -15.93 -0.45 -4.87
N ALA A 186 -14.64 -0.34 -5.15
CA ALA A 186 -13.65 -1.32 -4.71
C ALA A 186 -13.52 -1.34 -3.17
N LYS A 187 -13.47 -0.16 -2.53
CA LYS A 187 -13.40 0.01 -1.08
C LYS A 187 -14.41 1.05 -0.62
N VAL A 188 -14.87 0.92 0.63
CA VAL A 188 -15.79 1.86 1.26
C VAL A 188 -15.03 2.97 1.96
N SER A 189 -15.46 4.22 1.77
CA SER A 189 -14.89 5.40 2.44
C SER A 189 -15.50 5.64 3.83
N SER A 190 -15.54 4.61 4.69
CA SER A 190 -16.30 4.64 5.96
C SER A 190 -15.87 5.77 6.90
N ALA A 191 -14.58 6.08 6.99
CA ALA A 191 -14.08 7.19 7.81
C ALA A 191 -14.66 8.54 7.39
N MET A 192 -14.85 8.75 6.09
CA MET A 192 -15.40 9.97 5.52
C MET A 192 -16.92 10.04 5.73
N VAL A 193 -17.62 8.93 5.49
CA VAL A 193 -19.06 8.82 5.79
C VAL A 193 -19.34 9.07 7.27
N ASN A 194 -18.53 8.52 8.17
CA ASN A 194 -18.71 8.71 9.61
C ASN A 194 -18.49 10.17 10.04
N LYS A 195 -17.61 10.92 9.38
CA LYS A 195 -17.44 12.37 9.65
C LYS A 195 -18.68 13.16 9.24
N LEU A 196 -19.21 12.88 8.05
CA LEU A 196 -20.47 13.49 7.60
C LEU A 196 -21.61 13.13 8.57
N ALA A 197 -21.73 11.86 8.94
CA ALA A 197 -22.79 11.42 9.84
C ALA A 197 -22.69 12.03 11.25
N MET A 198 -21.47 12.17 11.78
CA MET A 198 -21.23 12.83 13.06
C MET A 198 -21.61 14.31 13.00
N TYR A 199 -21.18 15.02 11.96
CA TYR A 199 -21.49 16.44 11.82
C TYR A 199 -23.00 16.69 11.74
N ILE A 200 -23.71 15.89 10.93
CA ILE A 200 -25.18 15.92 10.86
C ILE A 200 -25.75 15.73 12.27
N ALA A 201 -25.30 14.70 12.98
CA ALA A 201 -25.82 14.38 14.30
C ALA A 201 -25.60 15.48 15.36
N GLU A 202 -24.42 16.11 15.36
CA GLU A 202 -24.05 17.19 16.30
C GLU A 202 -24.80 18.50 16.03
N HIS A 203 -25.27 18.72 14.80
CA HIS A 203 -25.96 19.95 14.39
C HIS A 203 -27.45 19.72 14.11
N SER A 204 -28.05 18.68 14.72
CA SER A 204 -29.46 18.28 14.47
C SER A 204 -30.47 19.38 14.76
N PHE A 205 -30.19 20.26 15.72
CA PHE A 205 -31.05 21.41 16.03
C PHE A 205 -31.14 22.39 14.87
N ARG A 206 -30.00 22.67 14.20
CA ARG A 206 -29.94 23.59 13.06
C ARG A 206 -30.35 22.90 11.75
N PHE A 207 -30.01 21.62 11.61
CA PHE A 207 -30.26 20.83 10.41
C PHE A 207 -31.08 19.57 10.75
N PRO A 208 -32.36 19.71 11.11
CA PRO A 208 -33.24 18.55 11.35
C PRO A 208 -33.50 17.79 10.05
N PRO A 209 -34.12 16.58 10.08
CA PRO A 209 -34.41 15.80 8.87
C PRO A 209 -35.10 16.58 7.74
N ALA A 210 -36.00 17.51 8.08
CA ALA A 210 -36.70 18.37 7.12
C ALA A 210 -35.76 19.34 6.37
N ALA A 211 -34.65 19.75 6.97
CA ALA A 211 -33.64 20.62 6.33
C ALA A 211 -33.07 19.99 5.06
N PHE A 212 -32.94 18.66 5.03
CA PHE A 212 -32.42 17.93 3.88
C PHE A 212 -33.40 17.88 2.68
N GLN A 213 -34.62 18.39 2.86
CA GLN A 213 -35.62 18.54 1.82
C GLN A 213 -35.77 19.99 1.34
N SER A 214 -35.07 20.97 1.97
CA SER A 214 -35.04 22.38 1.54
C SER A 214 -33.71 22.70 0.86
N PRO A 215 -33.71 23.10 -0.42
CA PRO A 215 -32.49 23.50 -1.12
C PRO A 215 -31.73 24.63 -0.41
N GLU A 216 -32.44 25.61 0.14
CA GLU A 216 -31.87 26.80 0.77
C GLU A 216 -31.13 26.46 2.06
N ILE A 217 -31.74 25.65 2.93
CA ILE A 217 -31.12 25.20 4.17
C ILE A 217 -29.95 24.25 3.86
N LEU A 218 -30.03 23.47 2.78
CA LEU A 218 -28.95 22.57 2.41
C LEU A 218 -27.70 23.31 1.91
N GLU A 219 -27.87 24.44 1.22
CA GLU A 219 -26.75 25.31 0.84
C GLU A 219 -26.01 25.83 2.08
N GLU A 220 -26.75 26.25 3.11
CA GLU A 220 -26.19 26.66 4.41
C GLU A 220 -25.45 25.49 5.08
N PHE A 221 -26.07 24.30 5.14
CA PHE A 221 -25.45 23.09 5.66
C PHE A 221 -24.11 22.78 4.98
N PHE A 222 -24.04 22.88 3.64
CA PHE A 222 -22.80 22.57 2.91
C PHE A 222 -21.68 23.57 3.16
N LYS A 223 -22.01 24.86 3.32
CA LYS A 223 -21.04 25.90 3.66
C LYS A 223 -20.45 25.65 5.05
N ASP A 224 -21.31 25.37 6.03
CA ASP A 224 -20.87 25.16 7.40
C ASP A 224 -20.08 23.84 7.53
N PHE A 225 -20.57 22.78 6.88
CA PHE A 225 -19.87 21.50 6.87
C PHE A 225 -18.49 21.61 6.22
N PHE A 226 -18.36 22.41 5.15
CA PHE A 226 -17.08 22.64 4.51
C PHE A 226 -16.07 23.26 5.48
N TRP A 227 -16.43 24.34 6.16
CA TRP A 227 -15.53 25.02 7.09
C TRP A 227 -15.21 24.18 8.32
N HIS A 228 -16.20 23.55 8.93
CA HIS A 228 -16.00 22.61 10.02
C HIS A 228 -15.04 21.46 9.62
N TYR A 229 -15.19 20.93 8.40
CA TYR A 229 -14.28 19.90 7.88
C TYR A 229 -12.86 20.42 7.69
N GLN A 230 -12.68 21.65 7.16
CA GLN A 230 -11.36 22.24 6.98
C GLN A 230 -10.66 22.44 8.33
N GLU A 231 -11.34 23.03 9.31
CA GLU A 231 -10.82 23.31 10.65
C GLU A 231 -10.42 22.01 11.36
N THR A 232 -11.35 21.06 11.47
CA THR A 232 -11.13 19.78 12.16
C THR A 232 -9.98 18.97 11.56
N GLU A 233 -9.84 18.97 10.23
CA GLU A 233 -8.75 18.24 9.58
C GLU A 233 -7.43 19.01 9.65
N TYR A 234 -7.46 20.35 9.65
CA TYR A 234 -6.25 21.15 9.80
C TYR A 234 -5.62 20.98 11.18
N GLU A 235 -6.42 20.95 12.26
CA GLU A 235 -5.94 20.62 13.61
C GLU A 235 -5.24 19.27 13.70
N ARG A 236 -5.58 18.33 12.80
CA ARG A 236 -5.02 16.98 12.79
C ARG A 236 -3.74 16.86 11.97
N ASN A 237 -3.60 17.64 10.90
CA ASN A 237 -2.59 17.38 9.87
C ASN A 237 -1.84 18.61 9.36
N GLU A 238 -2.30 19.82 9.67
CA GLU A 238 -1.71 21.09 9.22
C GLU A 238 -1.51 21.20 7.68
N ASP A 239 -2.27 20.44 6.88
CA ASP A 239 -2.16 20.33 5.42
C ASP A 239 -3.49 20.69 4.73
N THR A 240 -3.68 21.98 4.48
CA THR A 240 -4.84 22.53 3.75
C THR A 240 -5.00 21.92 2.36
N GLY A 241 -3.90 21.54 1.70
CA GLY A 241 -3.93 20.91 0.38
C GLY A 241 -4.41 19.46 0.42
N LEU A 242 -4.11 18.72 1.49
CA LEU A 242 -4.73 17.42 1.75
C LEU A 242 -6.23 17.58 2.02
N ASN A 243 -6.60 18.52 2.87
CA ASN A 243 -8.00 18.76 3.27
C ASN A 243 -8.88 19.14 2.09
N ALA A 244 -8.40 20.01 1.19
CA ALA A 244 -9.08 20.35 -0.06
C ALA A 244 -9.31 19.11 -0.95
N ARG A 245 -8.30 18.23 -1.09
CA ARG A 245 -8.40 17.01 -1.91
C ARG A 245 -9.36 15.98 -1.31
N THR A 246 -9.32 15.77 0.00
CA THR A 246 -10.22 14.84 0.67
C THR A 246 -11.65 15.37 0.68
N PHE A 247 -11.87 16.68 0.86
CA PHE A 247 -13.20 17.28 0.77
C PHE A 247 -13.77 17.20 -0.65
N ARG A 248 -12.97 17.37 -1.71
CA ARG A 248 -13.42 17.06 -3.09
C ARG A 248 -13.94 15.63 -3.20
N THR A 249 -13.31 14.68 -2.54
CA THR A 249 -13.79 13.28 -2.52
C THR A 249 -15.11 13.15 -1.73
N MET A 250 -15.25 13.88 -0.62
CA MET A 250 -16.51 13.99 0.14
C MET A 250 -17.64 14.58 -0.71
N ARG A 251 -17.41 15.70 -1.39
CA ARG A 251 -18.37 16.33 -2.31
C ARG A 251 -18.89 15.32 -3.35
N HIS A 252 -17.99 14.60 -4.02
CA HIS A 252 -18.40 13.58 -5.00
C HIS A 252 -19.16 12.40 -4.38
N LEU A 253 -18.90 12.08 -3.11
CA LEU A 253 -19.66 11.08 -2.38
C LEU A 253 -21.08 11.60 -2.11
N ILE A 254 -21.21 12.81 -1.57
CA ILE A 254 -22.51 13.44 -1.27
C ILE A 254 -23.37 13.55 -2.53
N ILE A 255 -22.83 14.13 -3.60
CA ILE A 255 -23.52 14.29 -4.89
C ILE A 255 -24.05 12.95 -5.38
N ARG A 256 -23.19 11.92 -5.38
CA ARG A 256 -23.55 10.62 -5.95
C ARG A 256 -24.52 9.82 -5.10
N CYS A 257 -24.42 9.93 -3.78
CA CYS A 257 -25.21 9.12 -2.85
C CYS A 257 -26.54 9.77 -2.51
N PHE A 258 -26.61 11.11 -2.49
CA PHE A 258 -27.77 11.82 -1.96
C PHE A 258 -28.44 12.74 -2.99
N LEU A 259 -27.66 13.56 -3.72
CA LEU A 259 -28.24 14.53 -4.67
C LEU A 259 -28.74 13.84 -5.95
N LYS A 260 -27.90 13.05 -6.63
CA LYS A 260 -28.25 12.34 -7.88
C LYS A 260 -29.31 11.24 -7.72
N THR A 261 -29.65 10.93 -6.49
CA THR A 261 -30.68 9.93 -6.16
C THR A 261 -31.92 10.61 -5.56
N ASP A 262 -31.97 11.94 -5.57
CA ASP A 262 -33.08 12.76 -5.07
C ASP A 262 -33.45 12.42 -3.62
N ILE A 263 -32.46 12.02 -2.81
CA ILE A 263 -32.65 11.77 -1.38
C ILE A 263 -32.59 13.09 -0.60
N TRP A 264 -31.73 14.02 -1.05
CA TRP A 264 -31.67 15.38 -0.54
C TRP A 264 -31.96 16.37 -1.68
N SER A 265 -32.68 17.44 -1.39
CA SER A 265 -33.17 18.41 -2.39
C SER A 265 -32.15 19.47 -2.83
N GLY A 266 -30.84 19.26 -2.63
CA GLY A 266 -29.83 20.26 -2.97
C GLY A 266 -29.28 20.18 -4.39
N GLU A 267 -28.71 21.30 -4.85
CA GLU A 267 -28.01 21.37 -6.12
C GLU A 267 -26.52 21.02 -6.00
N GLU A 268 -25.91 20.45 -7.04
CA GLU A 268 -24.48 20.11 -6.98
C GLU A 268 -23.57 21.33 -6.73
N ASP A 269 -23.95 22.48 -7.27
CA ASP A 269 -23.16 23.71 -7.20
C ASP A 269 -23.25 24.41 -5.84
N SER A 270 -24.21 24.04 -5.00
CA SER A 270 -24.32 24.50 -3.61
C SER A 270 -23.20 23.97 -2.71
N ILE A 271 -22.54 22.86 -3.08
CA ILE A 271 -21.44 22.29 -2.28
C ILE A 271 -20.13 22.99 -2.62
N PRO A 272 -19.44 23.61 -1.64
CA PRO A 272 -18.16 24.29 -1.87
C PRO A 272 -17.13 23.41 -2.60
N LEU A 273 -16.55 23.96 -3.66
CA LEU A 273 -15.48 23.32 -4.43
C LEU A 273 -14.14 24.01 -4.08
N PRO A 274 -13.33 23.44 -3.17
CA PRO A 274 -12.04 24.05 -2.83
C PRO A 274 -11.13 24.08 -4.06
N PRO A 275 -10.25 25.08 -4.20
CA PRO A 275 -9.38 25.26 -5.36
C PRO A 275 -8.44 24.06 -5.57
N GLY A 276 -8.14 23.78 -6.83
CA GLY A 276 -7.39 22.60 -7.23
C GLY A 276 -5.93 22.92 -7.40
N ILE A 277 -5.15 22.81 -6.33
CA ILE A 277 -3.71 22.98 -6.45
C ILE A 277 -3.11 21.62 -6.85
N SER A 278 -2.89 21.42 -8.14
CA SER A 278 -2.07 20.31 -8.61
C SER A 278 -0.60 20.67 -8.35
N ARG A 279 0.03 19.98 -7.41
CA ARG A 279 1.48 20.08 -7.20
C ARG A 279 2.20 19.39 -8.35
N ARG A 280 3.29 19.97 -8.83
CA ARG A 280 4.15 19.31 -9.84
C ARG A 280 4.81 18.08 -9.23
N GLY A 281 5.11 17.08 -10.03
CA GLY A 281 5.78 15.85 -9.61
C GLY A 281 7.12 16.09 -8.91
N SER A 282 7.85 17.13 -9.32
CA SER A 282 9.08 17.59 -8.69
C SER A 282 8.87 18.03 -7.24
N GLU A 283 7.71 18.61 -6.91
CA GLU A 283 7.30 19.08 -5.58
C GLU A 283 6.74 17.95 -4.70
N LEU A 284 6.45 16.78 -5.28
CA LEU A 284 5.95 15.62 -4.53
C LEU A 284 7.08 14.94 -3.74
N ASN A 285 6.72 14.33 -2.62
CA ASN A 285 7.63 13.57 -1.76
C ASN A 285 8.79 14.40 -1.18
N ILE A 286 8.65 15.72 -1.03
CA ILE A 286 9.64 16.55 -0.33
C ILE A 286 9.36 16.53 1.17
N LYS A 287 10.40 16.31 1.99
CA LYS A 287 10.34 16.39 3.46
C LYS A 287 11.63 16.95 4.04
N LYS A 288 11.57 17.46 5.26
CA LYS A 288 12.77 17.76 6.06
C LYS A 288 13.24 16.51 6.80
N ASN A 289 14.53 16.20 6.73
CA ASN A 289 15.13 15.11 7.49
C ASN A 289 15.50 15.55 8.92
N LYS A 290 16.13 14.66 9.69
CA LYS A 290 16.55 14.91 11.09
C LYS A 290 17.51 16.10 11.26
N PHE A 291 18.14 16.55 10.17
CA PHE A 291 19.05 17.70 10.16
C PHE A 291 18.41 18.97 9.60
N GLY A 292 17.09 18.97 9.35
CA GLY A 292 16.38 20.09 8.76
C GLY A 292 16.56 20.25 7.25
N ILE A 293 17.27 19.33 6.58
CA ILE A 293 17.57 19.39 5.14
C ILE A 293 16.37 18.87 4.36
N GLU A 294 15.99 19.57 3.30
CA GLU A 294 14.95 19.14 2.38
C GLU A 294 15.44 18.01 1.47
N ILE A 295 14.71 16.89 1.49
CA ILE A 295 15.05 15.65 0.79
C ILE A 295 13.86 15.16 -0.06
N LYS A 296 14.16 14.44 -1.13
CA LYS A 296 13.20 13.63 -1.90
C LYS A 296 13.02 12.27 -1.20
N ASP A 297 11.90 12.10 -0.51
CA ASP A 297 11.55 10.96 0.34
C ASP A 297 10.77 9.85 -0.41
N LYS A 298 11.14 9.56 -1.67
CA LYS A 298 10.53 8.47 -2.47
C LYS A 298 11.38 7.21 -2.58
N LEU A 299 12.68 7.28 -2.28
CA LEU A 299 13.61 6.16 -2.33
C LEU A 299 13.84 5.57 -0.92
N LEU A 300 14.59 4.47 -0.80
CA LEU A 300 15.09 3.99 0.50
C LEU A 300 16.18 4.94 1.01
N THR A 301 17.04 5.39 0.09
CA THR A 301 18.11 6.37 0.34
C THR A 301 17.54 7.79 0.32
N GLU A 302 17.93 8.63 1.29
CA GLU A 302 17.61 10.05 1.26
C GLU A 302 18.42 10.76 0.18
N VAL A 303 17.75 11.57 -0.63
CA VAL A 303 18.40 12.40 -1.64
C VAL A 303 18.11 13.86 -1.33
N PRO A 304 19.10 14.67 -0.91
CA PRO A 304 18.89 16.10 -0.74
C PRO A 304 18.44 16.75 -2.05
N LEU A 305 17.57 17.76 -1.96
CA LEU A 305 17.10 18.49 -3.15
C LEU A 305 18.24 19.17 -3.90
N TYR A 306 19.24 19.64 -3.15
CA TYR A 306 20.39 20.35 -3.68
C TYR A 306 21.66 19.58 -3.33
N VAL A 307 22.21 18.86 -4.31
CA VAL A 307 23.56 18.28 -4.25
C VAL A 307 24.28 18.67 -5.53
N THR A 308 25.29 19.53 -5.43
CA THR A 308 26.05 20.03 -6.58
C THR A 308 27.47 19.46 -6.66
N ASP A 309 27.95 18.90 -5.55
CA ASP A 309 29.28 18.31 -5.46
C ASP A 309 29.33 16.90 -6.08
N ILE A 310 30.27 16.68 -7.01
CA ILE A 310 30.41 15.42 -7.74
C ILE A 310 30.74 14.25 -6.80
N GLN A 311 31.55 14.48 -5.76
CA GLN A 311 31.91 13.45 -4.79
C GLN A 311 30.70 13.10 -3.92
N ALA A 312 29.90 14.10 -3.53
CA ALA A 312 28.65 13.87 -2.81
C ALA A 312 27.64 13.06 -3.65
N ILE A 313 27.62 13.25 -4.97
CA ILE A 313 26.77 12.49 -5.90
C ILE A 313 27.28 11.05 -6.08
N ASP A 314 28.59 10.85 -6.20
CA ASP A 314 29.17 9.51 -6.28
C ASP A 314 28.92 8.71 -4.98
N LEU A 315 29.04 9.35 -3.80
CA LEU A 315 28.67 8.75 -2.51
C LEU A 315 27.18 8.38 -2.47
N LEU A 316 26.31 9.24 -3.00
CA LEU A 316 24.88 8.98 -3.08
C LEU A 316 24.57 7.75 -3.95
N TYR A 317 25.27 7.58 -5.08
CA TYR A 317 25.14 6.38 -5.92
C TYR A 317 25.60 5.11 -5.19
N GLY A 318 26.70 5.20 -4.45
CA GLY A 318 27.17 4.14 -3.57
C GLY A 318 26.11 3.74 -2.54
N HIS A 319 25.44 4.70 -1.92
CA HIS A 319 24.35 4.44 -0.97
C HIS A 319 23.13 3.80 -1.63
N ILE A 320 22.69 4.31 -2.78
CA ILE A 320 21.55 3.74 -3.54
C ILE A 320 21.81 2.26 -3.88
N ALA A 321 23.02 1.95 -4.36
CA ALA A 321 23.41 0.59 -4.71
C ALA A 321 23.54 -0.31 -3.46
N SER A 322 24.15 0.20 -2.38
CA SER A 322 24.34 -0.51 -1.11
C SER A 322 23.00 -0.88 -0.45
N ASP A 323 22.05 0.06 -0.44
CA ASP A 323 20.71 -0.16 0.12
C ASP A 323 19.94 -1.24 -0.66
N LEU A 324 19.99 -1.22 -2.00
CA LEU A 324 19.40 -2.29 -2.82
C LEU A 324 20.08 -3.64 -2.59
N LEU A 325 21.40 -3.65 -2.44
CA LEU A 325 22.17 -4.86 -2.16
C LEU A 325 21.83 -5.44 -0.79
N CYS A 326 21.63 -4.59 0.23
CA CYS A 326 21.11 -4.99 1.54
C CYS A 326 19.77 -5.71 1.39
N VAL A 327 18.77 -5.08 0.73
CA VAL A 327 17.45 -5.68 0.51
C VAL A 327 17.56 -7.02 -0.22
N LYS A 328 18.43 -7.10 -1.24
CA LYS A 328 18.66 -8.34 -2.00
C LYS A 328 19.26 -9.44 -1.14
N ARG A 329 20.30 -9.14 -0.35
CA ARG A 329 20.99 -10.12 0.51
C ARG A 329 20.08 -10.61 1.62
N TRP A 330 19.42 -9.69 2.32
CA TRP A 330 18.42 -10.01 3.34
C TRP A 330 17.27 -10.82 2.77
N GLY A 331 16.70 -10.37 1.64
CA GLY A 331 15.58 -11.04 1.01
C GLY A 331 15.91 -12.48 0.63
N LEU A 332 17.10 -12.72 0.06
CA LEU A 332 17.57 -14.05 -0.31
C LEU A 332 17.82 -14.93 0.92
N ALA A 333 18.43 -14.39 1.98
CA ALA A 333 18.69 -15.12 3.21
C ALA A 333 17.37 -15.61 3.85
N GLU A 334 16.36 -14.74 3.93
CA GLU A 334 15.04 -15.07 4.46
C GLU A 334 14.31 -16.10 3.60
N ALA A 335 14.29 -15.92 2.27
CA ALA A 335 13.67 -16.85 1.34
C ALA A 335 14.31 -18.26 1.43
N LEU A 336 15.64 -18.33 1.52
CA LEU A 336 16.35 -19.60 1.66
C LEU A 336 16.13 -20.23 3.03
N LYS A 337 16.04 -19.44 4.10
CA LYS A 337 15.77 -19.93 5.47
C LYS A 337 14.44 -20.67 5.54
N ILE A 338 13.34 -20.05 5.08
CA ILE A 338 12.02 -20.69 5.10
C ILE A 338 11.96 -21.91 4.17
N ARG A 339 12.59 -21.84 3.00
CA ARG A 339 12.64 -22.97 2.06
C ARG A 339 13.46 -24.14 2.62
N LYS A 340 14.57 -23.87 3.32
CA LYS A 340 15.36 -24.89 4.00
C LYS A 340 14.54 -25.58 5.09
N ALA A 341 13.85 -24.81 5.93
CA ALA A 341 12.97 -25.34 6.97
C ALA A 341 11.86 -26.24 6.39
N GLN A 342 11.19 -25.79 5.32
CA GLN A 342 10.20 -26.61 4.62
C GLN A 342 10.78 -27.92 4.09
N LYS A 343 11.96 -27.88 3.44
CA LYS A 343 12.62 -29.10 2.93
C LYS A 343 13.03 -30.06 4.04
N LEU A 344 13.54 -29.53 5.16
CA LEU A 344 13.89 -30.32 6.33
C LEU A 344 12.66 -30.99 6.93
N ARG A 345 11.54 -30.28 7.04
CA ARG A 345 10.26 -30.84 7.48
C ARG A 345 9.83 -32.04 6.62
N ILE A 346 9.81 -31.87 5.30
CA ILE A 346 9.42 -32.96 4.38
C ILE A 346 10.36 -34.16 4.50
N ARG A 347 11.67 -33.91 4.65
CA ARG A 347 12.66 -34.97 4.82
C ARG A 347 12.48 -35.72 6.14
N TYR A 348 12.48 -35.02 7.27
CA TYR A 348 12.36 -35.66 8.60
C TYR A 348 11.00 -36.30 8.84
N ALA A 349 9.95 -35.85 8.14
CA ALA A 349 8.67 -36.55 8.16
C ALA A 349 8.82 -38.01 7.71
N GLN A 350 9.76 -38.35 6.81
CA GLN A 350 9.96 -39.72 6.34
C GLN A 350 10.40 -40.68 7.45
N ASP A 351 11.16 -40.18 8.42
CA ASP A 351 11.74 -40.97 9.51
C ASP A 351 10.90 -40.91 10.80
N GLY A 352 9.92 -40.01 10.86
CA GLY A 352 9.08 -39.82 12.04
C GLY A 352 7.87 -40.74 12.12
N MET A 353 7.39 -40.92 13.35
CA MET A 353 6.11 -41.56 13.68
C MET A 353 5.04 -40.51 13.99
N ILE A 354 3.76 -40.84 13.75
CA ILE A 354 2.65 -39.95 14.11
C ILE A 354 2.60 -39.86 15.64
N LEU A 355 2.55 -38.64 16.17
CA LEU A 355 2.38 -38.41 17.60
C LEU A 355 1.02 -38.97 18.02
N GLU A 356 0.99 -39.93 18.94
CA GLU A 356 -0.25 -40.41 19.54
C GLU A 356 -0.96 -39.28 20.31
N HIS A 357 -2.27 -39.43 20.55
CA HIS A 357 -3.11 -38.39 21.13
C HIS A 357 -2.53 -37.91 22.48
N VAL A 358 -1.91 -36.73 22.49
CA VAL A 358 -1.30 -36.17 23.71
C VAL A 358 -2.43 -35.74 24.63
N ALA A 359 -2.69 -36.53 25.67
CA ALA A 359 -3.77 -36.27 26.62
C ALA A 359 -3.60 -34.89 27.28
N ARG A 360 -4.73 -34.19 27.49
CA ARG A 360 -4.83 -32.94 28.26
C ARG A 360 -4.38 -33.18 29.71
N ASN A 361 -3.09 -33.07 30.00
CA ASN A 361 -2.65 -32.90 31.38
C ASN A 361 -2.36 -31.41 31.64
N PRO A 362 -3.25 -30.67 32.32
CA PRO A 362 -3.06 -29.24 32.59
C PRO A 362 -1.85 -28.92 33.47
N LYS A 363 -1.16 -29.93 34.02
CA LYS A 363 0.09 -29.77 34.77
C LYS A 363 1.37 -29.93 33.94
N ASN A 364 1.25 -30.36 32.69
CA ASN A 364 2.41 -30.50 31.81
C ASN A 364 2.45 -29.33 30.84
N ASP A 365 3.33 -28.37 31.11
CA ASP A 365 3.81 -27.41 30.12
C ASP A 365 4.58 -28.18 29.04
N PHE A 366 3.86 -28.81 28.11
CA PHE A 366 4.48 -29.51 26.99
C PHE A 366 5.10 -28.48 26.03
N ASP A 367 6.44 -28.47 25.97
CA ASP A 367 7.20 -27.78 24.93
C ASP A 367 7.44 -28.74 23.76
N PHE A 368 7.33 -28.24 22.53
CA PHE A 368 7.58 -29.03 21.34
C PHE A 368 9.05 -29.49 21.24
N GLU A 369 9.95 -28.87 22.01
CA GLU A 369 11.36 -29.31 22.14
C GLU A 369 11.50 -30.70 22.80
N ASN A 370 10.49 -31.15 23.56
CA ASN A 370 10.45 -32.50 24.14
C ASN A 370 9.83 -33.53 23.20
N LEU A 371 9.26 -33.09 22.07
CA LEU A 371 8.73 -33.96 21.04
C LEU A 371 9.83 -34.13 19.98
N ALA A 372 10.13 -35.38 19.64
CA ALA A 372 11.03 -35.69 18.52
C ALA A 372 10.60 -34.93 17.26
N PHE A 373 11.50 -34.15 16.67
CA PHE A 373 11.14 -33.20 15.61
C PHE A 373 10.62 -33.90 14.35
N GLU A 374 11.19 -35.06 14.03
CA GLU A 374 10.76 -36.01 13.02
C GLU A 374 9.30 -36.44 13.23
N ASN A 375 8.87 -36.73 14.47
CA ASN A 375 7.50 -37.09 14.79
C ASN A 375 6.54 -35.91 14.61
N ILE A 376 6.97 -34.69 14.98
CA ILE A 376 6.20 -33.47 14.71
C ILE A 376 6.06 -33.27 13.19
N CYS A 377 7.13 -33.45 12.43
CA CYS A 377 7.13 -33.32 10.98
C CYS A 377 6.22 -34.35 10.32
N ARG A 378 6.29 -35.62 10.73
CA ARG A 378 5.41 -36.69 10.27
C ARG A 378 3.95 -36.35 10.55
N THR A 379 3.65 -35.98 11.79
CA THR A 379 2.30 -35.60 12.22
C THR A 379 1.75 -34.43 11.39
N PHE A 380 2.55 -33.38 11.20
CA PHE A 380 2.14 -32.21 10.42
C PHE A 380 1.91 -32.53 8.93
N GLU A 381 2.75 -33.35 8.31
CA GLU A 381 2.58 -33.72 6.91
C GLU A 381 1.36 -34.62 6.69
N GLU A 382 1.01 -35.46 7.67
CA GLU A 382 -0.17 -36.32 7.63
C GLU A 382 -1.46 -35.52 7.90
N GLU A 383 -1.52 -34.80 9.02
CA GLU A 383 -2.73 -34.12 9.50
C GLU A 383 -2.94 -32.74 8.88
N ARG A 384 -1.91 -32.21 8.23
CA ARG A 384 -1.87 -30.87 7.60
C ARG A 384 -2.00 -29.73 8.61
N MET A 385 -2.11 -28.53 8.07
CA MET A 385 -2.30 -27.30 8.84
C MET A 385 -3.63 -27.35 9.62
N CYS A 386 -3.62 -26.87 10.85
CA CYS A 386 -4.77 -26.81 11.75
C CYS A 386 -4.88 -25.42 12.41
N THR A 387 -5.88 -25.21 13.28
CA THR A 387 -6.02 -23.95 14.02
C THR A 387 -4.99 -23.83 15.14
N THR A 388 -4.81 -22.61 15.68
CA THR A 388 -3.94 -22.37 16.85
C THR A 388 -4.33 -23.23 18.04
N VAL A 389 -5.63 -23.45 18.27
CA VAL A 389 -6.13 -24.25 19.39
C VAL A 389 -5.72 -25.71 19.21
N ASP A 390 -6.00 -26.27 18.03
CA ASP A 390 -5.64 -27.65 17.70
C ASP A 390 -4.13 -27.86 17.72
N ALA A 391 -3.37 -26.89 17.21
CA ALA A 391 -1.91 -26.93 17.20
C ALA A 391 -1.34 -26.91 18.63
N ARG A 392 -1.95 -26.15 19.55
CA ARG A 392 -1.52 -26.16 20.97
C ARG A 392 -1.76 -27.52 21.61
N ILE A 393 -2.91 -28.12 21.33
CA ILE A 393 -3.24 -29.46 21.83
C ILE A 393 -2.26 -30.48 21.27
N ARG A 394 -1.93 -30.37 19.98
CA ARG A 394 -1.10 -31.38 19.31
C ARG A 394 0.41 -31.21 19.54
N TYR A 395 0.89 -29.98 19.66
CA TYR A 395 2.33 -29.67 19.65
C TYR A 395 2.82 -28.84 20.86
N GLY A 396 1.93 -28.30 21.71
CA GLY A 396 2.31 -27.51 22.89
C GLY A 396 2.34 -25.99 22.71
N PHE A 397 2.99 -25.27 23.63
CA PHE A 397 2.75 -23.83 23.84
C PHE A 397 3.62 -22.86 23.02
N ARG A 398 4.77 -23.30 22.47
CA ARG A 398 5.73 -22.44 21.73
C ARG A 398 5.53 -22.44 20.21
N LEU A 399 4.28 -22.33 19.78
CA LEU A 399 3.89 -22.43 18.36
C LEU A 399 4.61 -21.49 17.37
N PRO A 400 4.97 -20.23 17.70
CA PRO A 400 5.70 -19.37 16.75
C PRO A 400 7.07 -19.94 16.35
N SER A 401 7.84 -20.48 17.30
CA SER A 401 9.13 -21.10 17.03
C SER A 401 8.96 -22.38 16.21
N LEU A 402 7.95 -23.19 16.53
CA LEU A 402 7.62 -24.38 15.77
C LEU A 402 7.23 -24.06 14.33
N ALA A 403 6.39 -23.06 14.10
CA ALA A 403 5.99 -22.63 12.76
C ALA A 403 7.20 -22.26 11.90
N LEU A 404 8.20 -21.59 12.48
CA LEU A 404 9.47 -21.30 11.79
C LEU A 404 10.28 -22.56 11.48
N LYS A 405 10.38 -23.52 12.42
CA LYS A 405 11.07 -24.81 12.20
C LYS A 405 10.38 -25.65 11.11
N LEU A 406 9.06 -25.61 11.04
CA LEU A 406 8.25 -26.26 10.00
C LEU A 406 8.30 -25.53 8.64
N GLY A 407 8.89 -24.33 8.56
CA GLY A 407 8.91 -23.53 7.34
C GLY A 407 7.54 -23.02 6.92
N LEU A 408 6.66 -22.73 7.88
CA LEU A 408 5.36 -22.11 7.64
C LEU A 408 5.52 -20.59 7.42
N PRO A 409 4.81 -20.01 6.44
CA PRO A 409 4.79 -18.57 6.26
C PRO A 409 4.13 -17.78 7.40
N THR A 410 4.94 -17.20 8.27
CA THR A 410 4.46 -16.28 9.33
C THR A 410 4.34 -14.83 8.85
N THR A 411 3.83 -13.95 9.71
CA THR A 411 3.44 -12.55 9.47
C THR A 411 4.37 -11.78 8.53
N TYR A 412 5.69 -11.89 8.69
CA TYR A 412 6.67 -11.12 7.90
C TYR A 412 7.36 -11.92 6.79
N SER A 413 7.05 -13.22 6.64
CA SER A 413 7.78 -14.14 5.77
C SER A 413 7.65 -13.79 4.28
N MET A 414 6.56 -13.13 3.88
CA MET A 414 6.29 -12.79 2.47
C MET A 414 6.95 -11.50 2.01
N LEU A 415 7.21 -10.55 2.91
CA LEU A 415 7.83 -9.27 2.56
C LEU A 415 9.20 -9.43 1.84
N PRO A 416 10.11 -10.30 2.28
CA PRO A 416 11.34 -10.64 1.56
C PRO A 416 11.12 -11.03 0.08
N PHE A 417 10.17 -11.94 -0.17
CA PHE A 417 9.84 -12.39 -1.53
C PHE A 417 9.27 -11.25 -2.37
N GLN A 418 8.38 -10.46 -1.78
CA GLN A 418 7.77 -9.32 -2.46
C GLN A 418 8.83 -8.28 -2.85
N CYS A 419 9.74 -7.94 -1.93
CA CYS A 419 10.87 -7.06 -2.22
C CYS A 419 11.78 -7.62 -3.32
N LEU A 420 12.15 -8.91 -3.26
CA LEU A 420 12.97 -9.53 -4.30
C LEU A 420 12.31 -9.53 -5.67
N LEU A 421 11.02 -9.86 -5.75
CA LEU A 421 10.27 -9.85 -7.01
C LEU A 421 10.25 -8.43 -7.60
N THR A 422 10.01 -7.41 -6.77
CA THR A 422 10.04 -6.00 -7.20
C THR A 422 11.45 -5.51 -7.56
N LEU A 423 12.51 -6.06 -6.96
CA LEU A 423 13.89 -5.77 -7.37
C LEU A 423 14.17 -6.27 -8.79
N TYR A 424 13.68 -7.47 -9.14
CA TYR A 424 13.82 -8.01 -10.50
C TYR A 424 12.88 -7.33 -11.50
N HIS A 425 11.64 -7.04 -11.07
CA HIS A 425 10.57 -6.48 -11.90
C HIS A 425 9.93 -5.26 -11.22
N PRO A 426 10.55 -4.07 -11.35
CA PRO A 426 10.00 -2.85 -10.77
C PRO A 426 8.62 -2.48 -11.34
N GLU A 427 8.15 -3.13 -12.41
CA GLU A 427 6.81 -2.93 -12.98
C GLU A 427 5.69 -3.43 -12.04
N LEU A 428 6.02 -4.35 -11.11
CA LEU A 428 5.14 -4.90 -10.07
C LEU A 428 4.81 -3.89 -8.97
N THR A 429 3.51 -3.60 -8.77
CA THR A 429 3.03 -2.67 -7.72
C THR A 429 2.59 -3.43 -6.48
N THR A 430 2.49 -2.75 -5.33
CA THR A 430 1.90 -3.32 -4.10
C THR A 430 0.53 -3.96 -4.37
N THR A 431 -0.36 -3.23 -5.03
CA THR A 431 -1.70 -3.72 -5.40
C THR A 431 -1.67 -4.93 -6.33
N PHE A 432 -0.67 -5.03 -7.22
CA PHE A 432 -0.52 -6.20 -8.09
C PHE A 432 -0.22 -7.43 -7.21
N MET A 433 0.66 -7.29 -6.22
CA MET A 433 1.06 -8.37 -5.33
C MET A 433 -0.07 -8.80 -4.38
N ASP A 434 -0.81 -7.85 -3.80
CA ASP A 434 -1.90 -8.12 -2.85
C ASP A 434 -3.10 -8.84 -3.49
N ASP A 435 -3.36 -8.57 -4.77
CA ASP A 435 -4.48 -9.11 -5.54
C ASP A 435 -4.06 -10.23 -6.51
N LEU A 436 -2.80 -10.68 -6.46
CA LEU A 436 -2.29 -11.72 -7.36
C LEU A 436 -2.92 -13.08 -7.04
N VAL A 437 -3.95 -13.43 -7.80
CA VAL A 437 -4.59 -14.75 -7.84
C VAL A 437 -3.77 -15.64 -8.76
N ILE A 438 -3.39 -16.85 -8.34
CA ILE A 438 -2.62 -17.80 -9.18
C ILE A 438 -3.43 -19.01 -9.64
N TRP A 439 -4.58 -19.27 -8.99
CA TRP A 439 -5.48 -20.37 -9.29
C TRP A 439 -6.90 -19.85 -9.52
N ASP A 440 -7.57 -20.40 -10.52
CA ASP A 440 -9.01 -20.27 -10.73
C ASP A 440 -9.60 -21.69 -10.83
N GLY A 441 -10.22 -22.14 -9.74
CA GLY A 441 -10.51 -23.57 -9.56
C GLY A 441 -9.24 -24.42 -9.79
N PRO A 442 -9.31 -25.54 -10.53
CA PRO A 442 -8.12 -26.37 -10.79
C PRO A 442 -7.12 -25.73 -11.76
N LYS A 443 -7.48 -24.63 -12.44
CA LYS A 443 -6.67 -24.03 -13.49
C LYS A 443 -5.68 -23.03 -12.92
N ARG A 444 -4.43 -23.12 -13.35
CA ARG A 444 -3.40 -22.11 -13.08
C ARG A 444 -3.59 -20.93 -14.05
N VAL A 445 -3.80 -19.72 -13.53
CA VAL A 445 -4.21 -18.56 -14.36
C VAL A 445 -3.17 -17.46 -14.50
N SER A 446 -2.28 -17.29 -13.52
CA SER A 446 -1.41 -16.10 -13.47
C SER A 446 0.09 -16.36 -13.42
N PHE A 447 0.53 -17.61 -13.35
CA PHE A 447 1.94 -17.96 -13.53
C PHE A 447 2.04 -19.05 -14.58
N LEU A 448 2.37 -18.67 -15.81
CA LEU A 448 2.29 -19.54 -16.97
C LEU A 448 3.68 -19.78 -17.53
N LYS A 449 3.92 -20.99 -18.06
CA LYS A 449 5.13 -21.30 -18.83
C LYS A 449 4.83 -21.00 -20.30
N THR A 450 5.71 -20.23 -20.93
CA THR A 450 5.71 -19.90 -22.36
C THR A 450 7.02 -20.38 -22.99
N ASP A 451 7.16 -20.25 -24.31
CA ASP A 451 8.40 -20.59 -25.01
C ASP A 451 9.57 -19.69 -24.57
N ASP A 452 9.28 -18.42 -24.26
CA ASP A 452 10.26 -17.43 -23.79
C ASP A 452 10.57 -17.51 -22.28
N GLY A 453 9.89 -18.39 -21.54
CA GLY A 453 10.14 -18.61 -20.11
C GLY A 453 8.88 -18.67 -19.27
N TYR A 454 8.81 -17.86 -18.20
CA TYR A 454 7.67 -17.83 -17.29
C TYR A 454 7.04 -16.44 -17.29
N GLU A 455 5.74 -16.35 -17.49
CA GLU A 455 4.99 -15.10 -17.40
C GLU A 455 4.20 -15.00 -16.10
N LEU A 456 4.13 -13.79 -15.56
CA LEU A 456 3.27 -13.43 -14.44
C LEU A 456 2.16 -12.48 -14.91
N ILE A 457 0.91 -12.86 -14.71
CA ILE A 457 -0.27 -12.11 -15.16
C ILE A 457 -1.03 -11.60 -13.92
N GLY A 458 -1.31 -10.30 -13.87
CA GLY A 458 -2.12 -9.72 -12.80
C GLY A 458 -2.88 -8.49 -13.26
N PHE A 459 -3.75 -7.96 -12.39
CA PHE A 459 -4.68 -6.90 -12.75
C PHE A 459 -4.41 -5.60 -11.96
N LYS A 460 -4.49 -4.47 -12.66
CA LYS A 460 -4.40 -3.10 -12.13
C LYS A 460 -5.72 -2.38 -12.36
N ASP A 461 -6.67 -2.53 -11.44
CA ASP A 461 -8.03 -1.95 -11.52
C ASP A 461 -8.05 -0.46 -11.90
N ARG A 462 -7.07 0.31 -11.43
CA ARG A 462 -6.99 1.76 -11.68
C ARG A 462 -6.78 2.14 -13.15
N ARG A 463 -6.49 1.18 -14.04
CA ARG A 463 -6.40 1.39 -15.50
C ARG A 463 -7.74 1.20 -16.22
N GLY A 464 -8.82 0.96 -15.49
CA GLY A 464 -10.12 0.62 -16.05
C GLY A 464 -10.20 -0.85 -16.47
N SER A 465 -11.42 -1.36 -16.62
CA SER A 465 -11.65 -2.79 -16.88
C SER A 465 -10.93 -3.31 -18.11
N LYS A 466 -10.95 -2.55 -19.22
CA LYS A 466 -10.36 -2.93 -20.51
C LYS A 466 -8.83 -3.00 -20.54
N SER A 467 -8.14 -2.27 -19.65
CA SER A 467 -6.67 -2.15 -19.66
C SER A 467 -6.04 -2.56 -18.32
N SER A 468 -6.80 -3.30 -17.51
CA SER A 468 -6.38 -3.73 -16.18
C SER A 468 -5.34 -4.84 -16.22
N GLU A 469 -5.38 -5.73 -17.22
CA GLU A 469 -4.44 -6.84 -17.33
C GLU A 469 -3.00 -6.36 -17.59
N GLN A 470 -2.05 -6.96 -16.88
CA GLN A 470 -0.62 -6.77 -17.07
C GLN A 470 0.08 -8.12 -17.11
N LYS A 471 0.78 -8.40 -18.21
CA LYS A 471 1.63 -9.57 -18.41
C LYS A 471 3.09 -9.17 -18.27
N ILE A 472 3.87 -9.95 -17.52
CA ILE A 472 5.29 -9.68 -17.26
C ILE A 472 6.09 -10.96 -17.47
N LEU A 473 6.98 -10.96 -18.46
CA LEU A 473 7.94 -12.04 -18.66
C LEU A 473 8.99 -12.00 -17.54
N LEU A 474 9.07 -13.08 -16.76
CA LEU A 474 9.89 -13.13 -15.57
C LEU A 474 11.33 -13.53 -15.84
N HIS A 475 12.25 -12.76 -15.26
CA HIS A 475 13.62 -13.21 -15.01
C HIS A 475 13.62 -14.60 -14.31
N PRO A 476 14.50 -15.55 -14.69
CA PRO A 476 14.49 -16.92 -14.16
C PRO A 476 14.54 -17.03 -12.62
N LYS A 477 15.33 -16.15 -11.97
CA LYS A 477 15.39 -16.07 -10.50
C LYS A 477 14.06 -15.60 -9.89
N ALA A 478 13.33 -14.70 -10.54
CA ALA A 478 12.00 -14.28 -10.09
C ALA A 478 10.98 -15.41 -10.25
N ALA A 479 11.03 -16.16 -11.35
CA ALA A 479 10.20 -17.34 -11.54
C ALA A 479 10.45 -18.42 -10.47
N ALA A 480 11.71 -18.62 -10.08
CA ALA A 480 12.06 -19.51 -8.97
C ALA A 480 11.48 -19.04 -7.62
N LEU A 481 11.44 -17.73 -7.37
CA LEU A 481 10.83 -17.18 -6.16
C LEU A 481 9.31 -17.41 -6.13
N VAL A 482 8.61 -17.22 -7.27
CA VAL A 482 7.16 -17.49 -7.35
C VAL A 482 6.86 -18.96 -7.04
N ARG A 483 7.61 -19.90 -7.64
CA ARG A 483 7.49 -21.33 -7.34
C ARG A 483 7.77 -21.65 -5.87
N MET A 484 8.76 -20.98 -5.28
CA MET A 484 9.09 -21.16 -3.86
C MET A 484 7.93 -20.71 -2.97
N VAL A 485 7.32 -19.54 -3.25
CA VAL A 485 6.16 -19.02 -2.52
C VAL A 485 4.96 -19.98 -2.64
N GLU A 486 4.68 -20.46 -3.85
CA GLU A 486 3.62 -21.45 -4.08
C GLU A 486 3.83 -22.70 -3.22
N GLN A 487 5.06 -23.24 -3.20
CA GLN A 487 5.39 -24.43 -2.42
C GLN A 487 5.32 -24.21 -0.91
N ILE A 488 5.86 -23.12 -0.35
CA ILE A 488 5.82 -22.87 1.10
C ILE A 488 4.41 -22.53 1.59
N THR A 489 3.55 -21.99 0.72
CA THR A 489 2.15 -21.66 1.06
C THR A 489 1.19 -22.83 0.89
N GLU A 490 1.63 -23.96 0.33
CA GLU A 490 0.75 -25.10 0.03
C GLU A 490 -0.05 -25.62 1.25
N PRO A 491 0.54 -25.81 2.45
CA PRO A 491 -0.24 -26.26 3.61
C PRO A 491 -1.38 -25.29 3.99
N LEU A 492 -1.16 -23.98 3.80
CA LEU A 492 -2.14 -22.94 4.07
C LEU A 492 -3.26 -22.97 3.02
N ARG A 493 -2.92 -23.22 1.75
CA ARG A 493 -3.90 -23.35 0.65
C ARG A 493 -4.80 -24.55 0.88
N GLN A 494 -4.25 -25.69 1.23
CA GLN A 494 -5.00 -26.92 1.49
C GLN A 494 -6.00 -26.72 2.63
N TYR A 495 -5.57 -26.08 3.71
CA TYR A 495 -6.47 -25.72 4.80
C TYR A 495 -7.61 -24.81 4.34
N LEU A 496 -7.30 -23.70 3.66
CA LEU A 496 -8.33 -22.77 3.16
C LEU A 496 -9.29 -23.43 2.16
N LYS A 497 -8.80 -24.31 1.27
CA LYS A 497 -9.64 -25.11 0.36
C LYS A 497 -10.64 -25.96 1.13
N LYS A 498 -10.19 -26.65 2.20
CA LYS A 498 -11.06 -27.46 3.06
C LYS A 498 -12.15 -26.63 3.75
N GLN A 499 -11.87 -25.36 4.07
CA GLN A 499 -12.83 -24.42 4.64
C GLN A 499 -13.72 -23.72 3.60
N GLY A 500 -13.53 -23.97 2.29
CA GLY A 500 -14.25 -23.27 1.23
C GLY A 500 -13.88 -21.79 1.07
N ASP A 501 -12.72 -21.35 1.59
CA ASP A 501 -12.30 -19.95 1.57
C ASP A 501 -11.51 -19.61 0.29
N PRO A 502 -12.04 -18.77 -0.62
CA PRO A 502 -11.41 -18.48 -1.92
C PRO A 502 -10.04 -17.79 -1.80
N THR A 503 -9.66 -17.31 -0.61
CA THR A 503 -8.33 -16.78 -0.33
C THR A 503 -7.21 -17.77 -0.69
N TRP A 504 -7.49 -19.08 -0.70
CA TRP A 504 -6.54 -20.11 -1.11
C TRP A 504 -5.97 -19.88 -2.51
N GLN A 505 -6.66 -19.11 -3.37
CA GLN A 505 -6.25 -18.84 -4.74
C GLN A 505 -5.11 -17.81 -4.86
N LYS A 506 -4.87 -16.98 -3.82
CA LYS A 506 -3.88 -15.89 -3.86
C LYS A 506 -2.44 -16.36 -3.67
N LEU A 507 -1.45 -15.73 -4.32
CA LEU A 507 -0.04 -16.17 -4.23
C LEU A 507 0.54 -16.01 -2.81
N PHE A 508 0.42 -14.83 -2.21
CA PHE A 508 1.07 -14.53 -0.92
C PHE A 508 0.12 -14.78 0.25
N LEU A 509 0.33 -15.91 0.94
CA LEU A 509 -0.43 -16.31 2.11
C LEU A 509 0.46 -16.37 3.35
N THR A 510 -0.14 -16.10 4.50
CA THR A 510 0.50 -16.26 5.81
C THR A 510 -0.50 -16.80 6.83
N CYS A 511 0.00 -17.54 7.82
CA CYS A 511 -0.74 -18.02 8.98
C CYS A 511 -0.55 -17.12 10.22
N GLY A 512 -0.31 -15.82 9.99
CA GLY A 512 -0.10 -14.85 11.06
C GLY A 512 1.15 -15.19 11.88
N HIS A 513 1.06 -15.12 13.20
CA HIS A 513 2.22 -15.37 14.06
C HIS A 513 2.64 -16.85 14.10
N SER A 514 1.71 -17.79 13.89
CA SER A 514 2.00 -19.23 13.93
C SER A 514 0.92 -20.06 13.22
N PHE A 515 0.06 -20.79 13.94
CA PHE A 515 -1.02 -21.62 13.39
C PHE A 515 -2.36 -20.85 13.30
N ASN A 516 -2.32 -19.52 13.12
CA ASN A 516 -3.54 -18.75 12.98
C ASN A 516 -4.22 -19.07 11.65
N TYR A 517 -5.52 -18.76 11.58
CA TYR A 517 -6.29 -18.88 10.33
C TYR A 517 -5.56 -18.16 9.18
N PRO A 518 -5.27 -18.84 8.05
CA PRO A 518 -4.49 -18.24 6.99
C PRO A 518 -5.16 -17.03 6.35
N ILE A 519 -4.36 -16.01 6.02
CA ILE A 519 -4.81 -14.76 5.39
C ILE A 519 -3.86 -14.36 4.25
N THR A 520 -4.29 -13.41 3.42
CA THR A 520 -3.39 -12.75 2.46
C THR A 520 -2.30 -11.97 3.21
N ALA A 521 -1.05 -12.09 2.77
CA ALA A 521 0.04 -11.29 3.32
C ALA A 521 -0.09 -9.82 2.91
N ASP A 522 0.18 -8.91 3.85
CA ASP A 522 0.09 -7.46 3.62
C ASP A 522 1.41 -6.91 3.07
N SER A 523 1.38 -6.42 1.83
CA SER A 523 2.50 -5.72 1.18
C SER A 523 2.99 -4.46 1.90
N ASN A 524 2.18 -3.87 2.79
CA ASN A 524 2.47 -2.64 3.53
C ASN A 524 2.67 -2.88 5.05
N ILE A 525 2.98 -4.11 5.43
CA ILE A 525 3.10 -4.53 6.84
C ILE A 525 4.17 -3.79 7.64
N LEU A 526 5.16 -3.24 6.94
CA LEU A 526 6.24 -2.42 7.47
C LEU A 526 6.10 -0.98 6.93
N ASN A 527 5.93 -0.03 7.85
CA ASN A 527 5.83 1.39 7.57
C ASN A 527 6.32 2.19 8.78
N ARG A 528 6.54 3.50 8.61
CA ARG A 528 7.06 4.39 9.67
C ARG A 528 6.31 4.25 11.00
N THR A 529 4.99 4.39 10.98
CA THR A 529 4.15 4.30 12.19
C THR A 529 4.28 2.93 12.86
N ALA A 530 4.33 1.86 12.07
CA ALA A 530 4.49 0.50 12.61
C ALA A 530 5.86 0.29 13.28
N VAL A 531 6.92 0.91 12.78
CA VAL A 531 8.28 0.82 13.36
C VAL A 531 8.39 1.68 14.62
N GLU A 532 7.75 2.85 14.64
CA GLU A 532 7.75 3.77 15.78
C GLU A 532 6.93 3.21 16.95
N LYS A 533 5.71 2.73 16.68
CA LYS A 533 4.78 2.27 17.73
C LYS A 533 5.01 0.85 18.23
N ASN A 534 5.76 0.00 17.52
CA ASN A 534 5.93 -1.41 17.88
C ASN A 534 7.43 -1.78 17.98
N ALA A 535 7.92 -1.83 19.23
CA ALA A 535 9.31 -2.13 19.53
C ALA A 535 9.73 -3.56 19.13
N GLU A 536 8.88 -4.56 19.34
CA GLU A 536 9.16 -5.95 18.96
C GLU A 536 9.33 -6.09 17.45
N LYS A 537 8.41 -5.50 16.67
CA LYS A 537 8.49 -5.44 15.20
C LYS A 537 9.78 -4.74 14.77
N ARG A 538 10.12 -3.61 15.37
CA ARG A 538 11.37 -2.88 15.07
C ARG A 538 12.59 -3.76 15.32
N ASN A 539 12.68 -4.40 16.48
CA ASN A 539 13.80 -5.27 16.87
C ASN A 539 13.93 -6.50 15.95
N PHE A 540 12.80 -7.10 15.56
CA PHE A 540 12.76 -8.21 14.60
C PHE A 540 13.44 -7.86 13.27
N PHE A 541 13.20 -6.66 12.74
CA PHE A 541 13.85 -6.22 11.50
C PHE A 541 15.30 -5.79 11.71
N ILE A 542 15.64 -5.19 12.85
CA ILE A 542 17.04 -4.86 13.20
C ILE A 542 17.90 -6.12 13.19
N GLU A 543 17.49 -7.16 13.90
CA GLU A 543 18.22 -8.43 14.00
C GLU A 543 18.48 -9.03 12.62
N ARG A 544 17.45 -9.05 11.76
CA ARG A 544 17.52 -9.70 10.44
C ARG A 544 18.25 -8.89 9.38
N LEU A 545 18.24 -7.56 9.46
CA LEU A 545 18.92 -6.69 8.47
C LEU A 545 20.37 -6.41 8.84
N THR A 546 20.72 -6.40 10.13
CA THR A 546 22.09 -6.11 10.63
C THR A 546 23.20 -6.89 9.91
N PRO A 547 23.06 -8.19 9.61
CA PRO A 547 24.10 -8.97 8.90
C PRO A 547 24.31 -8.55 7.43
N HIS A 548 23.41 -7.75 6.86
CA HIS A 548 23.35 -7.48 5.43
C HIS A 548 23.64 -6.02 5.06
N THR A 549 23.86 -5.17 6.05
CA THR A 549 24.16 -3.74 5.88
C THR A 549 25.24 -3.29 6.86
N ALA A 550 25.92 -2.19 6.54
CA ALA A 550 26.81 -1.49 7.46
C ALA A 550 26.05 -0.53 8.40
N LYS A 551 24.78 -0.20 8.11
CA LYS A 551 23.98 0.74 8.92
C LYS A 551 23.74 0.18 10.32
N ARG A 552 23.88 1.03 11.34
CA ARG A 552 23.67 0.69 12.76
C ARG A 552 22.89 1.81 13.46
N GLY A 553 22.40 1.53 14.66
CA GLY A 553 21.67 2.52 15.47
C GLY A 553 20.50 3.15 14.70
N GLU A 554 20.36 4.48 14.83
CA GLU A 554 19.27 5.24 14.22
C GLU A 554 19.26 5.15 12.68
N ASP A 555 20.43 5.04 12.03
CA ASP A 555 20.48 4.97 10.56
C ASP A 555 19.88 3.66 10.03
N LEU A 556 20.01 2.56 10.78
CA LEU A 556 19.33 1.30 10.46
C LEU A 556 17.82 1.42 10.71
N VAL A 557 17.42 2.07 11.80
CA VAL A 557 16.01 2.30 12.12
C VAL A 557 15.33 3.15 11.04
N GLU A 558 15.97 4.22 10.58
CA GLU A 558 15.47 5.05 9.48
C GLU A 558 15.36 4.28 8.15
N PHE A 559 16.32 3.40 7.87
CA PHE A 559 16.23 2.50 6.72
C PHE A 559 15.01 1.56 6.84
N ILE A 560 14.77 0.98 8.02
CA ILE A 560 13.62 0.08 8.28
C ILE A 560 12.29 0.85 8.14
N LYS A 561 12.19 2.09 8.62
CA LYS A 561 11.00 2.95 8.45
C LYS A 561 10.63 3.16 6.97
N LYS A 562 11.61 3.08 6.07
CA LYS A 562 11.47 3.26 4.61
C LYS A 562 11.36 1.95 3.83
N LEU A 563 11.68 0.82 4.44
CA LEU A 563 11.65 -0.47 3.76
C LEU A 563 10.22 -0.86 3.38
N SER A 564 9.89 -0.64 2.10
CA SER A 564 8.57 -0.94 1.53
C SER A 564 8.70 -1.29 0.05
N ILE A 565 7.77 -2.08 -0.48
CA ILE A 565 7.75 -2.47 -1.89
C ILE A 565 7.77 -1.24 -2.81
N SER A 566 6.99 -0.18 -2.49
CA SER A 566 6.94 1.02 -3.32
C SER A 566 8.28 1.74 -3.41
N ARG A 567 9.08 1.76 -2.33
CA ARG A 567 10.38 2.44 -2.31
C ARG A 567 11.47 1.56 -2.93
N VAL A 568 11.42 0.25 -2.70
CA VAL A 568 12.28 -0.72 -3.40
C VAL A 568 12.10 -0.61 -4.91
N ARG A 569 10.84 -0.57 -5.39
CA ARG A 569 10.49 -0.30 -6.79
C ARG A 569 11.13 0.98 -7.31
N ALA A 570 10.87 2.09 -6.62
CA ALA A 570 11.36 3.41 -7.02
C ALA A 570 12.88 3.42 -7.13
N GLN A 571 13.56 2.90 -6.11
CA GLN A 571 15.01 2.86 -6.07
C GLN A 571 15.62 1.92 -7.10
N ALA A 572 15.01 0.76 -7.37
CA ALA A 572 15.46 -0.15 -8.43
C ALA A 572 15.36 0.50 -9.82
N ALA A 573 14.28 1.25 -10.08
CA ALA A 573 14.11 1.97 -11.33
C ALA A 573 15.10 3.15 -11.46
N VAL A 574 15.30 3.93 -10.40
CA VAL A 574 16.28 5.03 -10.39
C VAL A 574 17.71 4.50 -10.51
N ALA A 575 18.05 3.39 -9.88
CA ALA A 575 19.36 2.75 -10.05
C ALA A 575 19.62 2.32 -11.49
N ASP A 576 18.60 1.81 -12.19
CA ASP A 576 18.69 1.50 -13.61
C ASP A 576 18.88 2.76 -14.47
N TYR A 577 18.22 3.87 -14.12
CA TYR A 577 18.48 5.16 -14.76
C TYR A 577 19.91 5.66 -14.51
N ILE A 578 20.43 5.56 -13.29
CA ILE A 578 21.82 5.93 -12.97
C ILE A 578 22.81 5.11 -13.80
N GLN A 579 22.48 3.85 -14.13
CA GLN A 579 23.35 2.99 -14.93
C GLN A 579 23.22 3.21 -16.46
N ASN A 580 22.03 3.52 -16.95
CA ASN A 580 21.72 3.50 -18.39
C ASN A 580 21.34 4.87 -18.97
N HIS A 581 21.09 5.86 -18.11
CA HIS A 581 20.77 7.25 -18.44
C HIS A 581 19.61 7.44 -19.41
N ASN A 582 18.59 6.58 -19.33
CA ASN A 582 17.48 6.57 -20.29
C ASN A 582 16.12 6.72 -19.57
N LEU A 583 15.44 7.85 -19.81
CA LEU A 583 14.14 8.17 -19.18
C LEU A 583 13.00 7.26 -19.68
N THR A 584 13.02 6.87 -20.95
CA THR A 584 12.05 5.90 -21.51
C THR A 584 12.19 4.54 -20.83
N ARG A 585 13.42 4.10 -20.59
CA ARG A 585 13.71 2.87 -19.84
C ARG A 585 13.27 2.98 -18.39
N LEU A 586 13.48 4.13 -17.75
CA LEU A 586 12.97 4.42 -16.40
C LEU A 586 11.44 4.32 -16.34
N ALA A 587 10.72 4.98 -17.26
CA ALA A 587 9.27 4.96 -17.33
C ALA A 587 8.72 3.53 -17.53
N ARG A 588 9.34 2.76 -18.44
CA ARG A 588 8.99 1.36 -18.71
C ARG A 588 9.22 0.47 -17.49
N LYS A 589 10.37 0.61 -16.80
CA LYS A 589 10.63 -0.11 -15.54
C LYS A 589 9.66 0.25 -14.44
N LEU A 590 9.24 1.51 -14.37
CA LEU A 590 8.15 1.95 -13.49
C LEU A 590 6.78 1.51 -14.01
N GLY A 591 6.69 0.70 -15.06
CA GLY A 591 5.43 0.19 -15.63
C GLY A 591 4.45 1.30 -16.01
N HIS A 592 4.93 2.48 -16.40
CA HIS A 592 4.10 3.56 -16.92
C HIS A 592 3.66 3.23 -18.35
N ALA A 593 2.45 3.61 -18.72
CA ALA A 593 1.91 3.34 -20.06
C ALA A 593 2.50 4.28 -21.13
N TYR A 594 2.91 5.48 -20.72
CA TYR A 594 3.52 6.50 -21.56
C TYR A 594 4.62 7.23 -20.77
N LEU A 595 5.51 7.91 -21.49
CA LEU A 595 6.52 8.78 -20.89
C LEU A 595 5.84 10.06 -20.40
N SER A 596 5.95 10.35 -19.11
CA SER A 596 5.43 11.59 -18.50
C SER A 596 6.47 12.13 -17.55
N GLN A 597 6.96 13.34 -17.85
CA GLN A 597 7.99 13.99 -17.04
C GLN A 597 7.51 14.19 -15.60
N ASP A 598 6.29 14.70 -15.42
CA ASP A 598 5.70 14.93 -14.10
C ASP A 598 5.61 13.63 -13.27
N LEU A 599 5.22 12.51 -13.89
CA LEU A 599 5.23 11.22 -13.22
C LEU A 599 6.65 10.77 -12.88
N LEU A 600 7.62 10.97 -13.77
CA LEU A 600 9.02 10.61 -13.51
C LEU A 600 9.64 11.45 -12.40
N ASP A 601 9.37 12.75 -12.33
CA ASP A 601 9.88 13.68 -11.32
C ASP A 601 9.40 13.32 -9.91
N SER A 602 8.28 12.58 -9.81
CA SER A 602 7.83 12.03 -8.52
C SER A 602 8.77 10.94 -7.98
N TYR A 603 9.54 10.27 -8.86
CA TYR A 603 10.49 9.18 -8.54
C TYR A 603 11.95 9.59 -8.64
N LEU A 604 12.35 10.26 -9.72
CA LEU A 604 13.71 10.66 -10.02
C LEU A 604 14.00 12.00 -9.33
N PRO A 605 14.88 12.04 -8.31
CA PRO A 605 15.25 13.29 -7.66
C PRO A 605 15.93 14.25 -8.62
N THR A 606 15.56 15.53 -8.56
CA THR A 606 16.07 16.60 -9.43
C THR A 606 17.60 16.67 -9.41
N ALA A 607 18.24 16.59 -8.23
CA ALA A 607 19.70 16.57 -8.10
C ALA A 607 20.37 15.45 -8.92
N ILE A 608 19.75 14.26 -9.03
CA ILE A 608 20.29 13.15 -9.83
C ILE A 608 20.11 13.43 -11.33
N PHE A 609 18.94 13.94 -11.71
CA PHE A 609 18.66 14.31 -13.09
C PHE A 609 19.61 15.42 -13.58
N ASP A 610 19.73 16.51 -12.83
CA ASP A 610 20.54 17.68 -13.16
C ASP A 610 22.03 17.33 -13.30
N PHE A 611 22.53 16.42 -12.45
CA PHE A 611 23.89 15.91 -12.58
C PHE A 611 24.14 15.23 -13.92
N PHE A 612 23.25 14.34 -14.33
CA PHE A 612 23.40 13.65 -15.61
C PHE A 612 23.19 14.61 -16.78
N ALA A 613 22.19 15.49 -16.73
CA ALA A 613 21.99 16.53 -17.73
C ALA A 613 23.26 17.39 -17.90
N THR A 614 23.84 17.88 -16.80
CA THR A 614 25.09 18.65 -16.81
C THR A 614 26.28 17.83 -17.32
N ARG A 615 26.38 16.55 -16.94
CA ARG A 615 27.42 15.64 -17.42
C ARG A 615 27.33 15.44 -18.93
N TYR A 616 26.13 15.28 -19.48
CA TYR A 616 25.91 15.16 -20.92
C TYR A 616 26.34 16.42 -21.66
N VAL A 617 25.97 17.61 -21.15
CA VAL A 617 26.43 18.88 -21.71
C VAL A 617 27.96 18.96 -21.73
N ARG A 618 28.63 18.58 -20.63
CA ARG A 618 30.10 18.57 -20.57
C ARG A 618 30.72 17.56 -21.52
N ILE A 619 30.15 16.36 -21.66
CA ILE A 619 30.60 15.34 -22.61
C ILE A 619 30.47 15.88 -24.04
N PHE A 620 29.34 16.49 -24.38
CA PHE A 620 29.08 17.07 -25.68
C PHE A 620 30.06 18.20 -26.01
N GLN A 621 30.20 19.19 -25.12
CA GLN A 621 31.18 20.28 -25.25
C GLN A 621 32.61 19.75 -25.38
N LYS A 622 32.97 18.71 -24.61
CA LYS A 622 34.29 18.10 -24.68
C LYS A 622 34.51 17.34 -25.99
N GLY A 623 33.46 16.74 -26.56
CA GLY A 623 33.47 16.18 -27.92
C GLY A 623 33.74 17.25 -28.98
N ILE A 624 33.06 18.40 -28.91
CA ILE A 624 33.30 19.55 -29.78
C ILE A 624 34.76 20.01 -29.67
N ILE A 625 35.30 20.16 -28.46
CA ILE A 625 36.70 20.56 -28.25
C ILE A 625 37.67 19.54 -28.87
N CYS A 626 37.42 18.24 -28.67
CA CYS A 626 38.29 17.19 -29.23
C CYS A 626 38.26 17.19 -30.77
N GLU A 627 37.08 17.37 -31.36
CA GLU A 627 36.91 17.42 -32.82
C GLU A 627 37.49 18.70 -33.42
N ALA A 628 37.30 19.86 -32.76
CA ALA A 628 37.87 21.14 -33.18
C ALA A 628 39.40 21.17 -33.08
N MET A 629 39.98 20.43 -32.13
CA MET A 629 41.41 20.44 -31.85
C MET A 629 42.14 19.22 -32.38
N LYS A 630 41.50 18.30 -33.11
CA LYS A 630 42.09 16.99 -33.44
C LYS A 630 43.41 17.05 -34.22
N ASP A 631 43.57 18.11 -35.03
CA ASP A 631 44.77 18.37 -35.84
C ASP A 631 45.71 19.38 -35.15
N SER A 632 45.36 19.83 -33.93
CA SER A 632 46.16 20.77 -33.15
C SER A 632 47.13 20.03 -32.23
N LYS A 633 48.38 20.49 -32.20
CA LYS A 633 49.38 20.07 -31.19
C LYS A 633 48.93 20.33 -29.74
N TYR A 634 47.89 21.15 -29.54
CA TYR A 634 47.32 21.45 -28.22
C TYR A 634 46.07 20.63 -27.88
N LEU A 635 45.70 19.61 -28.67
CA LEU A 635 44.51 18.76 -28.46
C LEU A 635 44.36 18.30 -27.01
N LEU A 636 45.40 17.69 -26.43
CA LEU A 636 45.36 17.17 -25.07
C LEU A 636 45.23 18.29 -24.02
N ARG A 637 45.89 19.44 -24.25
CA ARG A 637 45.80 20.61 -23.37
C ARG A 637 44.40 21.21 -23.39
N ALA A 638 43.83 21.43 -24.57
CA ALA A 638 42.51 22.04 -24.74
C ALA A 638 41.37 21.13 -24.26
N SER A 639 41.47 19.83 -24.55
CA SER A 639 40.53 18.81 -24.05
C SER A 639 40.78 18.42 -22.59
N LYS A 640 41.80 18.97 -21.92
CA LYS A 640 42.21 18.61 -20.54
C LYS A 640 42.41 17.11 -20.34
N PHE A 641 42.90 16.39 -21.35
CA PHE A 641 43.37 15.00 -21.19
C PHE A 641 44.87 15.00 -20.91
N LYS A 642 45.32 14.17 -19.97
CA LYS A 642 46.74 14.08 -19.62
C LYS A 642 47.52 13.22 -20.62
N ARG A 643 46.84 12.26 -21.28
CA ARG A 643 47.45 11.32 -22.22
C ARG A 643 46.48 10.95 -23.34
N PHE A 644 47.02 10.53 -24.48
CA PHE A 644 46.25 10.19 -25.67
C PHE A 644 45.32 8.98 -25.45
N GLU A 645 45.68 8.04 -24.58
CA GLU A 645 44.82 6.88 -24.27
C GLU A 645 43.53 7.30 -23.56
N GLN A 646 43.57 8.36 -22.75
CA GLN A 646 42.39 8.91 -22.08
C GLN A 646 41.46 9.59 -23.08
N LEU A 647 42.03 10.33 -24.04
CA LEU A 647 41.32 10.92 -25.17
C LEU A 647 40.69 9.83 -26.04
N HIS A 648 41.46 8.81 -26.44
CA HIS A 648 40.96 7.70 -27.24
C HIS A 648 39.84 6.93 -26.53
N LYS A 649 39.98 6.64 -25.22
CA LYS A 649 38.90 6.02 -24.41
C LYS A 649 37.66 6.90 -24.31
N PHE A 650 37.83 8.22 -24.23
CA PHE A 650 36.72 9.15 -24.25
C PHE A 650 36.02 9.16 -25.60
N LEU A 651 36.78 9.30 -26.69
CA LEU A 651 36.26 9.32 -28.05
C LEU A 651 35.58 8.00 -28.42
N SER A 652 36.20 6.85 -28.15
CA SER A 652 35.61 5.52 -28.42
C SER A 652 34.33 5.24 -27.66
N ARG A 653 34.18 5.80 -26.45
CA ARG A 653 33.01 5.57 -25.60
C ARG A 653 31.86 6.56 -25.85
N TYR A 654 32.18 7.81 -26.16
CA TYR A 654 31.21 8.92 -26.15
C TYR A 654 31.10 9.67 -27.49
N THR A 655 31.95 9.39 -28.48
CA THR A 655 32.05 10.18 -29.73
C THR A 655 32.13 9.29 -30.99
N LEU A 656 32.60 8.04 -30.86
CA LEU A 656 32.79 7.06 -31.95
C LEU A 656 31.96 5.78 -31.77
N LYS A 657 31.01 5.74 -30.82
CA LYS A 657 29.94 4.75 -30.96
C LYS A 657 29.12 5.17 -32.17
N GLU A 658 28.89 4.21 -33.07
CA GLU A 658 27.88 4.35 -34.12
C GLU A 658 26.67 5.06 -33.52
N VAL A 659 26.25 6.13 -34.21
CA VAL A 659 24.87 6.60 -34.24
C VAL A 659 23.98 5.41 -33.84
N PRO A 660 23.38 5.41 -32.63
CA PRO A 660 22.61 4.28 -32.12
C PRO A 660 21.82 3.62 -33.26
N ASP A 661 21.81 2.29 -33.42
CA ASP A 661 21.23 1.63 -34.62
C ASP A 661 19.82 2.17 -35.00
N ASN A 662 19.09 2.67 -34.01
CA ASN A 662 17.86 3.45 -34.07
C ASN A 662 17.97 4.90 -34.64
N LEU A 663 19.00 5.21 -35.43
CA LEU A 663 19.26 6.52 -36.05
C LEU A 663 19.81 6.38 -37.48
N LYS A 664 19.82 5.15 -38.03
CA LYS A 664 19.96 4.88 -39.47
C LYS A 664 18.58 5.13 -40.10
N THR A 665 18.54 5.95 -41.14
CA THR A 665 17.45 6.25 -42.11
C THR A 665 15.98 6.43 -41.67
N ARG A 666 15.27 7.40 -42.28
CA ARG A 666 13.89 7.81 -41.94
C ARG A 666 12.83 6.70 -42.04
N GLU A 667 13.09 5.66 -42.84
CA GLU A 667 12.21 4.49 -43.02
C GLU A 667 12.46 3.40 -41.97
N GLU A 668 13.62 3.41 -41.30
CA GLU A 668 13.98 2.48 -40.22
C GLU A 668 13.72 3.08 -38.82
N ASN A 669 13.34 4.36 -38.75
CA ASN A 669 12.96 5.08 -37.54
C ASN A 669 11.51 4.81 -37.08
N LEU A 670 10.85 3.80 -37.63
CA LEU A 670 9.58 3.29 -37.13
C LEU A 670 9.88 2.17 -36.13
N LEU A 671 9.61 2.40 -34.84
CA LEU A 671 9.45 1.29 -33.91
C LEU A 671 8.33 0.36 -34.44
N VAL A 672 8.25 -0.89 -33.96
CA VAL A 672 7.22 -1.89 -34.36
C VAL A 672 5.77 -1.35 -34.24
N ASN A 673 5.58 -0.26 -33.52
CA ASN A 673 4.32 0.48 -33.29
C ASN A 673 4.21 1.86 -34.00
N GLY A 674 5.16 2.25 -34.85
CA GLY A 674 5.10 3.46 -35.68
C GLY A 674 5.57 4.77 -35.04
N GLU A 675 6.18 4.74 -33.86
CA GLU A 675 6.74 5.94 -33.21
C GLU A 675 8.14 6.28 -33.72
N VAL A 676 8.37 7.57 -34.01
CA VAL A 676 9.64 8.15 -34.46
C VAL A 676 10.48 8.57 -33.25
N VAL A 677 11.73 8.13 -33.20
CA VAL A 677 12.69 8.52 -32.15
C VAL A 677 13.29 9.89 -32.48
N GLU A 678 13.14 10.87 -31.58
CA GLU A 678 13.76 12.18 -31.72
C GLU A 678 15.08 12.27 -30.94
N VAL A 679 16.12 12.81 -31.60
CA VAL A 679 17.40 13.19 -30.97
C VAL A 679 17.36 14.67 -30.64
N GLY A 680 17.55 15.02 -29.37
CA GLY A 680 17.71 16.40 -28.95
C GLY A 680 19.11 16.93 -29.31
N ILE A 681 19.16 18.01 -30.10
CA ILE A 681 20.39 18.76 -30.37
C ILE A 681 20.34 20.04 -29.52
N ALA A 682 21.36 20.25 -28.67
CA ALA A 682 21.51 21.50 -27.94
C ALA A 682 21.93 22.62 -28.91
N VAL A 683 21.08 23.64 -29.07
CA VAL A 683 21.30 24.78 -29.97
C VAL A 683 21.76 25.98 -29.14
N SER A 684 22.93 26.50 -29.46
CA SER A 684 23.52 27.73 -28.95
C SER A 684 24.08 28.55 -30.11
N SER A 685 24.38 29.83 -29.89
CA SER A 685 25.03 30.68 -30.89
C SER A 685 26.34 30.05 -31.38
N GLU A 686 27.16 29.55 -30.46
CA GLU A 686 28.48 28.99 -30.72
C GLU A 686 28.41 27.67 -31.49
N SER A 687 27.49 26.77 -31.10
CA SER A 687 27.30 25.50 -31.80
C SER A 687 26.76 25.72 -33.22
N MET A 688 25.85 26.69 -33.41
CA MET A 688 25.36 27.05 -34.73
C MET A 688 26.45 27.74 -35.58
N THR A 689 27.27 28.61 -34.99
CA THR A 689 28.41 29.21 -35.70
C THR A 689 29.35 28.14 -36.25
N ALA A 690 29.69 27.14 -35.43
CA ALA A 690 30.55 26.03 -35.86
C ALA A 690 29.91 25.20 -36.98
N LEU A 691 28.65 24.79 -36.82
CA LEU A 691 27.93 24.00 -37.84
C LEU A 691 27.80 24.75 -39.17
N MET A 692 27.44 26.03 -39.13
CA MET A 692 27.35 26.86 -40.33
C MET A 692 28.70 27.10 -40.99
N SER A 693 29.76 27.26 -40.19
CA SER A 693 31.13 27.43 -40.69
C SER A 693 31.62 26.16 -41.38
N ILE A 694 31.34 24.98 -40.83
CA ILE A 694 31.64 23.69 -41.47
C ILE A 694 30.87 23.53 -42.78
N ARG A 695 29.54 23.75 -42.76
CA ARG A 695 28.71 23.66 -43.97
C ARG A 695 29.25 24.59 -45.07
N LYS A 696 29.52 25.84 -44.72
CA LYS A 696 30.00 26.85 -45.67
C LYS A 696 31.43 26.58 -46.14
N ALA A 697 32.29 26.00 -45.29
CA ALA A 697 33.61 25.54 -45.70
C ALA A 697 33.51 24.43 -46.76
N ILE A 698 32.59 23.47 -46.60
CA ILE A 698 32.34 22.41 -47.60
C ILE A 698 31.88 23.01 -48.92
N THR A 699 30.93 23.95 -48.89
CA THR A 699 30.46 24.64 -50.10
C THR A 699 31.58 25.40 -50.82
N LEU A 700 32.54 25.94 -50.07
CA LEU A 700 33.67 26.71 -50.60
C LEU A 700 34.91 25.85 -50.90
N SER A 701 34.85 24.53 -50.68
CA SER A 701 35.98 23.64 -50.87
C SER A 701 36.40 23.54 -52.33
N LYS A 702 37.70 23.71 -52.60
CA LYS A 702 38.30 23.52 -53.93
C LYS A 702 38.48 22.04 -54.31
N THR A 703 38.31 21.11 -53.37
CA THR A 703 38.42 19.65 -53.60
C THR A 703 37.22 18.87 -53.02
N PRO A 704 36.00 19.03 -53.57
CA PRO A 704 34.77 18.52 -52.97
C PRO A 704 34.72 16.99 -52.80
N LEU A 705 35.41 16.25 -53.68
CA LEU A 705 35.52 14.79 -53.64
C LEU A 705 36.42 14.29 -52.49
N ALA A 706 37.35 15.12 -52.02
CA ALA A 706 38.25 14.85 -50.89
C ALA A 706 37.67 15.30 -49.54
N VAL A 707 36.43 15.83 -49.52
CA VAL A 707 35.74 16.20 -48.27
C VAL A 707 35.30 14.93 -47.54
N ARG A 708 35.75 14.77 -46.30
CA ARG A 708 35.48 13.58 -45.49
C ARG A 708 34.00 13.43 -45.16
N GLY A 709 33.52 12.17 -45.09
CA GLY A 709 32.12 11.85 -44.81
C GLY A 709 31.58 12.50 -43.53
N LEU A 710 32.42 12.64 -42.50
CA LEU A 710 32.04 13.28 -41.23
C LEU A 710 31.71 14.77 -41.38
N ALA A 711 32.43 15.50 -42.24
CA ALA A 711 32.14 16.91 -42.51
C ALA A 711 30.79 17.04 -43.24
N LYS A 712 30.54 16.16 -44.23
CA LYS A 712 29.26 16.09 -44.96
C LYS A 712 28.09 15.79 -44.02
N TYR A 713 28.30 14.88 -43.06
CA TYR A 713 27.31 14.57 -42.02
C TYR A 713 26.95 15.80 -41.18
N TRP A 714 27.93 16.52 -40.64
CA TRP A 714 27.67 17.71 -39.81
C TRP A 714 27.05 18.88 -40.59
N ALA A 715 27.34 19.00 -41.88
CA ALA A 715 26.61 19.92 -42.76
C ALA A 715 25.12 19.52 -42.89
N GLY A 716 24.82 18.23 -43.06
CA GLY A 716 23.44 17.73 -43.08
C GLY A 716 22.69 17.92 -41.75
N VAL A 717 23.40 17.79 -40.62
CA VAL A 717 22.86 18.13 -39.30
C VAL A 717 22.56 19.64 -39.20
N CYS A 718 23.49 20.49 -39.68
CA CYS A 718 23.27 21.95 -39.75
C CYS A 718 22.00 22.29 -40.53
N ASP A 719 21.80 21.67 -41.69
CA ASP A 719 20.61 21.92 -42.53
C ASP A 719 19.32 21.53 -41.82
N THR A 720 19.35 20.42 -41.08
CA THR A 720 18.18 19.92 -40.34
C THR A 720 17.83 20.83 -39.17
N VAL A 721 18.83 21.27 -38.41
CA VAL A 721 18.67 22.16 -37.26
C VAL A 721 18.23 23.55 -37.72
N GLU A 722 18.84 24.13 -38.75
CA GLU A 722 18.42 25.43 -39.30
C GLU A 722 16.98 25.37 -39.81
N LYS A 723 16.60 24.33 -40.56
CA LYS A 723 15.24 24.14 -41.04
C LYS A 723 14.22 23.99 -39.90
N TYR A 724 14.61 23.37 -38.78
CA TYR A 724 13.77 23.30 -37.58
C TYR A 724 13.62 24.69 -36.94
N ILE A 725 14.72 25.41 -36.72
CA ILE A 725 14.71 26.75 -36.10
C ILE A 725 13.82 27.70 -36.92
N LEU A 726 13.98 27.71 -38.24
CA LEU A 726 13.21 28.55 -39.17
C LEU A 726 11.70 28.23 -39.15
N LYS A 727 11.31 26.99 -38.82
CA LYS A 727 9.91 26.58 -38.66
C LYS A 727 9.38 26.77 -37.23
N SER A 728 10.27 26.93 -36.26
CA SER A 728 9.93 27.11 -34.86
C SER A 728 9.47 28.55 -34.59
N ARG A 729 8.63 28.74 -33.56
CA ARG A 729 8.23 30.07 -33.05
C ARG A 729 9.15 30.57 -31.92
N ASP A 730 10.28 29.90 -31.68
CA ASP A 730 11.15 30.17 -30.54
C ASP A 730 12.14 31.30 -30.83
N LYS A 731 11.89 32.48 -30.24
CA LYS A 731 12.70 33.69 -30.44
C LYS A 731 14.17 33.52 -30.02
N ILE A 732 14.45 32.66 -29.03
CA ILE A 732 15.82 32.43 -28.54
C ILE A 732 16.62 31.64 -29.57
N LEU A 733 16.00 30.60 -30.15
CA LEU A 733 16.62 29.80 -31.21
C LEU A 733 16.89 30.64 -32.47
N HIS A 734 15.97 31.53 -32.84
CA HIS A 734 16.17 32.50 -33.92
C HIS A 734 17.35 33.44 -33.62
N ALA A 735 17.46 33.96 -32.40
CA ALA A 735 18.60 34.81 -32.00
C ALA A 735 19.95 34.07 -32.07
N HIS A 736 19.98 32.79 -31.68
CA HIS A 736 21.18 31.95 -31.81
C HIS A 736 21.57 31.73 -33.28
N LEU A 737 20.59 31.49 -34.17
CA LEU A 737 20.83 31.33 -35.61
C LEU A 737 21.32 32.64 -36.25
N GLU A 738 20.75 33.79 -35.90
CA GLU A 738 21.21 35.10 -36.38
C GLU A 738 22.64 35.42 -35.93
N CYS A 739 22.95 35.14 -34.67
CA CYS A 739 24.30 35.28 -34.14
C CYS A 739 25.28 34.37 -34.88
N ALA A 740 24.87 33.14 -35.18
CA ALA A 740 25.68 32.19 -35.93
C ALA A 740 25.96 32.63 -37.36
N LEU A 741 24.96 33.19 -38.05
CA LEU A 741 25.10 33.75 -39.39
C LEU A 741 26.14 34.87 -39.44
N LYS A 742 26.11 35.78 -38.46
CA LYS A 742 27.05 36.91 -38.36
C LYS A 742 28.48 36.46 -38.07
N ASN A 743 28.65 35.40 -37.29
CA ASN A 743 29.96 34.94 -36.82
C ASN A 743 30.53 33.76 -37.62
N CYS A 744 29.86 33.34 -38.70
CA CYS A 744 30.28 32.23 -39.54
C CYS A 744 31.67 32.48 -40.15
N ASN A 745 32.62 31.59 -39.88
CA ASN A 745 34.00 31.68 -40.34
C ASN A 745 34.44 30.36 -41.03
N PRO A 746 34.15 30.21 -42.34
CA PRO A 746 34.48 29.01 -43.10
C PRO A 746 35.98 28.69 -43.13
N LYS A 747 36.83 29.73 -43.13
CA LYS A 747 38.28 29.61 -43.24
C LYS A 747 38.90 28.91 -42.02
N ALA A 748 38.29 29.06 -40.85
CA ALA A 748 38.69 28.34 -39.64
C ALA A 748 38.48 26.81 -39.75
N TYR A 749 37.68 26.35 -40.71
CA TYR A 749 37.31 24.94 -40.89
C TYR A 749 37.76 24.37 -42.25
N GLU A 750 38.45 25.14 -43.09
CA GLU A 750 38.91 24.74 -44.43
C GLU A 750 39.84 23.52 -44.39
N ASN A 751 40.74 23.44 -43.41
CA ASN A 751 41.58 22.26 -43.19
C ASN A 751 40.80 21.09 -42.55
N MET A 752 39.70 21.38 -41.85
CA MET A 752 38.88 20.40 -41.13
C MET A 752 37.83 19.70 -42.00
N ILE A 753 37.59 20.14 -43.22
CA ILE A 753 36.66 19.44 -44.12
C ILE A 753 37.38 18.36 -44.94
N HIS A 754 38.72 18.39 -44.97
CA HIS A 754 39.59 17.45 -45.67
C HIS A 754 40.32 16.50 -44.68
N ALA A 755 40.83 15.37 -45.18
CA ALA A 755 41.68 14.48 -44.37
C ALA A 755 43.10 15.06 -44.27
N VAL A 756 43.69 15.05 -43.06
CA VAL A 756 45.09 15.41 -42.87
C VAL A 756 45.94 14.20 -43.28
N SER A 757 46.90 14.42 -44.16
CA SER A 757 47.99 13.48 -44.47
C SER A 757 48.92 13.28 -43.28
#